data_AF-A0A7C2KXW7-F1
#
_entry.id   AF-A0A7C2KXW7-F1
#
_cell.length_a   1.000
_cell.length_b   1.000
_cell.length_c   1.000
_cell.angle_alpha   90.00
_cell.angle_beta   90.00
_cell.angle_gamma   90.00
#
_symmetry.space_group_name_H-M   'P 1'
#
loop_
_entity.id
_entity.type
_entity.pdbx_description
1 polymer ?
#
loop_
_entity_poly.entity_id
_entity_poly.type
_entity_poly.pdbx_seq_one_letter_code
_entity_poly.pdbx_strand_id
1 'polypeptide(L)'
;MSDDAAAAGVELDELEVLVVVDNESDTLSSIDPGVPQLAEAAHLAARTAVSRQQDGHDAKVVFDRLCCACHGLSLLITGRRGHVEHRILFDVGPYPDVWLANARRLGVDPSTIEYVFLSHWHFDHSGGLPDVVGAIAAARTARGLSRPTVDLHPNRPDQRGLLTAAGVILLLPTEPTPDAIAHAGGDVVSHAGPHVCCDGFFHGSGSIERVTGYETGLPGHCSFRGAVCEPDPLILDERFLAAVVAGRGLTILSACSHAGIINVCQQARRSFPRAAIDAVLHVFVSQAAASVSGLHRVTIGLPVALAIVAMTVLVAAACGVVPALHAVRTGVSPLVRSGSSRGPQAWRLRGALVVAQIALSCVLLIGAGLLTRTVSAVMHEDHGFRPDGALEAKVVLSDTMLFDRPEREAFVRTLLERVRALPGVLYAGFGSNLPPQPPVLTMAIRLVRQNLDETRMMKGGSASPGYLRALGVRFIAGRDFDDGDAQRGDPVVILSESVARFYFPGQDAVGRTIARMPAMFRMPGEPRVIGVVSDVKYEGLDSPASAAIYIPWASRPLGRGYLLVRADGDPMRLATAIRAAAREIDASVPIPEIQSLEAVMAESISARSVRALPAAGFGLLALAVALVGVLATMTTLVAERRRDLAIRAALGASPSRLVRTLMLPGLALTAAGVVMGLSLGGAAARSLASLVYGISPYDAATFAGTAAAIVSGAAVMTYAAALRARSVDPLAILKQD
;
A
#
# COMPACT_ATOMS: atom_id res chain seq x y z
N MET A 1 -48.95 21.28 -7.67
CA MET A 1 -47.91 20.25 -7.92
C MET A 1 -46.99 20.32 -6.72
N SER A 2 -46.98 19.28 -5.88
CA SER A 2 -46.32 19.27 -4.57
C SER A 2 -44.79 19.26 -4.69
N ASP A 3 -44.12 19.84 -3.68
CA ASP A 3 -42.64 19.93 -3.53
C ASP A 3 -41.92 18.56 -3.59
N ASP A 4 -42.64 17.44 -3.50
CA ASP A 4 -42.11 16.08 -3.63
C ASP A 4 -41.65 15.71 -5.06
N ALA A 5 -42.06 16.44 -6.10
CA ALA A 5 -41.67 16.15 -7.48
C ALA A 5 -40.33 16.77 -7.90
N ALA A 6 -39.81 17.77 -7.16
CA ALA A 6 -38.57 18.46 -7.52
C ALA A 6 -37.29 17.70 -7.11
N ALA A 7 -37.41 16.70 -6.21
CA ALA A 7 -36.27 15.93 -5.70
C ALA A 7 -35.97 14.66 -6.51
N ALA A 8 -36.85 14.24 -7.42
CA ALA A 8 -36.63 13.07 -8.27
C ALA A 8 -35.97 13.53 -9.58
N GLY A 9 -34.65 13.71 -9.55
CA GLY A 9 -33.84 13.89 -10.76
C GLY A 9 -34.09 12.75 -11.76
N VAL A 10 -33.75 13.00 -13.03
CA VAL A 10 -33.88 12.03 -14.09
C VAL A 10 -32.99 10.81 -13.81
N GLU A 11 -33.55 9.59 -13.88
CA GLU A 11 -32.74 8.36 -13.84
C GLU A 11 -31.98 8.18 -15.15
N LEU A 12 -30.66 8.10 -15.05
CA LEU A 12 -29.73 7.93 -16.17
C LEU A 12 -29.56 6.45 -16.52
N ASP A 13 -29.40 6.15 -17.81
CA ASP A 13 -29.03 4.81 -18.28
C ASP A 13 -27.54 4.53 -18.02
N GLU A 14 -26.72 5.57 -18.14
CA GLU A 14 -25.28 5.51 -17.94
C GLU A 14 -24.75 6.82 -17.33
N LEU A 15 -23.77 6.68 -16.44
CA LEU A 15 -22.97 7.78 -15.91
C LEU A 15 -21.49 7.43 -16.09
N GLU A 16 -20.79 8.25 -16.87
CA GLU A 16 -19.36 8.15 -17.12
C GLU A 16 -18.65 9.30 -16.39
N VAL A 17 -17.60 8.97 -15.64
CA VAL A 17 -16.80 9.96 -14.91
C VAL A 17 -15.35 9.85 -15.34
N LEU A 18 -14.85 10.86 -16.02
CA LEU A 18 -13.46 10.98 -16.43
C LEU A 18 -12.71 11.95 -15.50
N VAL A 19 -11.68 11.45 -14.83
CA VAL A 19 -10.79 12.30 -14.03
C VAL A 19 -9.82 13.02 -14.96
N VAL A 20 -9.96 14.35 -15.08
CA VAL A 20 -9.10 15.18 -15.94
C VAL A 20 -7.89 15.69 -15.16
N VAL A 21 -8.12 16.07 -13.91
CA VAL A 21 -7.06 16.41 -12.94
C VAL A 21 -7.34 15.57 -11.71
N ASP A 22 -6.40 14.71 -11.35
CA ASP A 22 -6.43 13.96 -10.11
C ASP A 22 -5.61 14.69 -9.04
N ASN A 23 -6.09 14.65 -7.80
CA ASN A 23 -5.39 15.25 -6.67
C ASN A 23 -4.31 14.28 -6.17
N GLU A 24 -3.29 14.03 -6.99
CA GLU A 24 -2.07 13.39 -6.52
C GLU A 24 -1.11 14.45 -5.99
N SER A 25 -1.33 14.92 -4.75
CA SER A 25 -0.17 15.31 -3.96
C SER A 25 0.62 14.03 -3.68
N ASP A 26 1.79 13.88 -4.30
CA ASP A 26 2.70 12.77 -4.04
C ASP A 26 3.43 12.96 -2.69
N THR A 27 2.66 12.94 -1.60
CA THR A 27 3.21 12.78 -0.25
C THR A 27 3.25 11.31 0.17
N LEU A 28 2.82 10.38 -0.70
CA LEU A 28 2.57 8.98 -0.37
C LEU A 28 3.23 7.95 -1.31
N SER A 29 3.81 8.34 -2.45
CA SER A 29 4.64 7.44 -3.25
C SER A 29 6.03 7.32 -2.65
N SER A 30 6.65 6.17 -2.90
CA SER A 30 8.02 5.88 -2.50
C SER A 30 8.99 6.80 -3.25
N ILE A 31 9.65 7.70 -2.51
CA ILE A 31 10.85 8.42 -2.95
C ILE A 31 12.10 7.73 -2.41
N ASP A 32 13.23 7.99 -3.07
CA ASP A 32 14.53 7.42 -2.71
C ASP A 32 14.84 7.64 -1.21
N PRO A 33 15.41 6.64 -0.48
CA PRO A 33 15.58 6.66 1.00
C PRO A 33 16.44 7.81 1.60
N GLY A 34 16.86 8.78 0.80
CA GLY A 34 17.66 9.94 1.21
C GLY A 34 16.96 11.30 1.14
N VAL A 35 15.70 11.36 0.67
CA VAL A 35 14.97 12.62 0.51
C VAL A 35 14.00 12.82 1.68
N PRO A 36 14.22 13.82 2.57
CA PRO A 36 13.31 14.05 3.69
C PRO A 36 11.95 14.55 3.20
N GLN A 37 10.87 13.80 3.46
CA GLN A 37 9.51 14.30 3.36
C GLN A 37 9.24 15.30 4.48
N LEU A 38 9.39 16.60 4.20
CA LEU A 38 8.53 17.58 4.85
C LEU A 38 7.24 17.66 4.03
N ALA A 39 6.08 17.83 4.68
CA ALA A 39 4.88 18.27 3.97
C ALA A 39 5.26 19.51 3.13
N GLU A 40 5.15 19.42 1.80
CA GLU A 40 5.69 20.41 0.86
C GLU A 40 5.25 21.83 1.23
N ALA A 41 4.00 21.99 1.65
CA ALA A 41 3.44 23.23 2.18
C ALA A 41 4.19 23.77 3.42
N ALA A 42 4.59 22.92 4.38
CA ALA A 42 5.35 23.34 5.54
C ALA A 42 6.81 23.72 5.18
N HIS A 43 7.41 23.00 4.23
CA HIS A 43 8.73 23.33 3.70
C HIS A 43 8.74 24.66 2.95
N LEU A 44 7.75 24.86 2.08
CA LEU A 44 7.53 26.10 1.36
C LEU A 44 7.22 27.24 2.32
N ALA A 45 6.34 27.05 3.31
CA ALA A 45 6.04 28.05 4.33
C ALA A 45 7.28 28.52 5.10
N ALA A 46 8.24 27.63 5.38
CA ALA A 46 9.50 27.98 6.04
C ALA A 46 10.43 28.84 5.15
N ARG A 47 10.35 28.70 3.82
CA ARG A 47 11.22 29.39 2.85
C ARG A 47 10.57 30.57 2.16
N THR A 48 9.25 30.64 2.18
CA THR A 48 8.48 31.74 1.63
C THR A 48 8.56 32.94 2.57
N ALA A 49 8.92 34.08 1.99
CA ALA A 49 8.94 35.36 2.69
C ALA A 49 7.53 35.78 3.11
N VAL A 50 7.43 36.53 4.20
CA VAL A 50 6.15 37.11 4.63
C VAL A 50 5.60 38.00 3.53
N SER A 51 4.41 37.69 3.04
CA SER A 51 3.72 38.45 1.99
C SER A 51 3.05 39.69 2.58
N ARG A 52 2.38 39.55 3.74
CA ARG A 52 1.80 40.65 4.51
C ARG A 52 1.67 40.29 6.00
N GLN A 53 1.51 41.30 6.84
CA GLN A 53 1.01 41.13 8.21
C GLN A 53 -0.52 41.14 8.19
N GLN A 54 -1.14 40.22 8.91
CA GLN A 54 -2.59 40.17 9.09
C GLN A 54 -2.92 39.93 10.56
N ASP A 55 -3.56 40.89 11.21
CA ASP A 55 -4.01 40.77 12.61
C ASP A 55 -2.93 40.28 13.59
N GLY A 56 -1.67 40.69 13.37
CA GLY A 56 -0.51 40.30 14.18
C GLY A 56 0.15 38.96 13.78
N HIS A 57 -0.31 38.33 12.70
CA HIS A 57 0.24 37.10 12.14
C HIS A 57 1.00 37.34 10.83
N ASP A 58 2.10 36.61 10.65
CA ASP A 58 2.79 36.50 9.37
C ASP A 58 1.87 35.77 8.37
N ALA A 59 1.51 36.42 7.27
CA ALA A 59 0.75 35.80 6.18
C ALA A 59 1.65 35.55 4.97
N LYS A 60 1.64 34.30 4.47
CA LYS A 60 2.54 33.83 3.41
C LYS A 60 1.73 33.18 2.29
N VAL A 61 1.89 33.62 1.04
CA VAL A 61 1.31 32.93 -0.12
C VAL A 61 2.17 31.70 -0.44
N VAL A 62 1.65 30.52 -0.14
CA VAL A 62 2.41 29.26 -0.18
C VAL A 62 1.94 28.34 -1.30
N PHE A 63 0.64 28.36 -1.61
CA PHE A 63 0.02 27.40 -2.51
C PHE A 63 0.25 27.71 -4.00
N ASP A 64 0.68 28.93 -4.36
CA ASP A 64 1.15 29.26 -5.72
C ASP A 64 2.52 28.66 -6.06
N ARG A 65 3.25 28.17 -5.05
CA ARG A 65 4.61 27.61 -5.18
C ARG A 65 4.66 26.09 -5.12
N LEU A 66 3.52 25.43 -4.95
CA LEU A 66 3.45 23.97 -5.01
C LEU A 66 3.70 23.50 -6.45
N CYS A 67 4.28 22.31 -6.62
CA CYS A 67 4.44 21.73 -7.95
C CYS A 67 3.08 21.54 -8.65
N CYS A 68 3.07 21.61 -9.99
CA CYS A 68 1.85 21.58 -10.82
C CYS A 68 0.88 20.44 -10.41
N ALA A 69 -0.42 20.75 -10.31
CA ALA A 69 -1.52 19.86 -9.92
C ALA A 69 -1.65 19.49 -8.43
N CYS A 70 -0.79 20.00 -7.55
CA CYS A 70 -0.97 19.81 -6.12
C CYS A 70 -2.32 20.40 -5.65
N HIS A 71 -3.16 19.57 -5.02
CA HIS A 71 -4.43 19.93 -4.39
C HIS A 71 -5.69 20.08 -5.27
N GLY A 72 -5.62 19.94 -6.60
CA GLY A 72 -6.79 20.10 -7.46
C GLY A 72 -7.51 18.79 -7.82
N LEU A 73 -8.84 18.81 -7.87
CA LEU A 73 -9.67 17.78 -8.51
C LEU A 73 -10.42 18.41 -9.69
N SER A 74 -10.49 17.71 -10.82
CA SER A 74 -11.40 18.08 -11.92
C SER A 74 -11.96 16.82 -12.58
N LEU A 75 -13.29 16.74 -12.64
CA LEU A 75 -14.03 15.60 -13.19
C LEU A 75 -14.88 16.04 -14.37
N LEU A 76 -14.71 15.39 -15.52
CA LEU A 76 -15.65 15.49 -16.63
C LEU A 76 -16.69 14.38 -16.49
N ILE A 77 -17.93 14.76 -16.21
CA ILE A 77 -19.02 13.81 -15.96
C ILE A 77 -19.97 13.85 -17.15
N THR A 78 -20.27 12.68 -17.70
CA THR A 78 -21.18 12.50 -18.83
C THR A 78 -22.36 11.63 -18.41
N GLY A 79 -23.57 12.20 -18.44
CA GLY A 79 -24.81 11.48 -18.16
C GLY A 79 -25.54 11.18 -19.47
N ARG A 80 -26.05 9.96 -19.61
CA ARG A 80 -26.80 9.53 -20.80
C ARG A 80 -28.17 8.98 -20.43
N ARG A 81 -29.18 9.38 -21.21
CA ARG A 81 -30.53 8.79 -21.16
C ARG A 81 -31.10 8.71 -22.57
N GLY A 82 -31.35 7.49 -23.05
CA GLY A 82 -31.72 7.22 -24.43
C GLY A 82 -30.68 7.77 -25.41
N HIS A 83 -31.07 8.77 -26.20
CA HIS A 83 -30.19 9.45 -27.17
C HIS A 83 -29.69 10.81 -26.71
N VAL A 84 -30.05 11.24 -25.50
CA VAL A 84 -29.65 12.53 -24.92
C VAL A 84 -28.41 12.33 -24.04
N GLU A 85 -27.41 13.17 -24.25
CA GLU A 85 -26.16 13.19 -23.49
C GLU A 85 -25.91 14.61 -22.99
N HIS A 86 -25.59 14.73 -21.70
CA HIS A 86 -25.18 15.97 -21.06
C HIS A 86 -23.81 15.82 -20.41
N ARG A 87 -22.98 16.87 -20.50
CA ARG A 87 -21.62 16.87 -19.95
C ARG A 87 -21.36 18.06 -19.04
N ILE A 88 -21.03 17.75 -17.80
CA ILE A 88 -20.72 18.71 -16.75
C ILE A 88 -19.26 18.56 -16.30
N LEU A 89 -18.56 19.68 -16.23
CA LEU A 89 -17.22 19.76 -15.67
C LEU A 89 -17.33 20.17 -14.20
N PHE A 90 -16.95 19.28 -13.29
CA PHE A 90 -16.92 19.51 -11.85
C PHE A 90 -15.51 19.93 -11.44
N ASP A 91 -15.37 21.19 -11.01
CA ASP A 91 -14.10 21.86 -10.71
C ASP A 91 -13.08 21.86 -11.87
N VAL A 92 -12.03 22.68 -11.79
CA VAL A 92 -11.01 22.81 -12.85
C VAL A 92 -9.57 22.70 -12.35
N GLY A 93 -9.36 22.81 -11.04
CA GLY A 93 -8.02 22.83 -10.46
C GLY A 93 -7.41 24.24 -10.36
N PRO A 94 -6.21 24.39 -9.77
CA PRO A 94 -5.54 25.68 -9.63
C PRO A 94 -4.84 26.14 -10.93
N TYR A 95 -4.43 25.19 -11.78
CA TYR A 95 -3.52 25.42 -12.90
C TYR A 95 -4.17 25.06 -14.24
N PRO A 96 -4.57 26.06 -15.05
CA PRO A 96 -5.33 25.81 -16.27
C PRO A 96 -4.50 25.11 -17.37
N ASP A 97 -3.20 25.33 -17.41
CA ASP A 97 -2.28 24.67 -18.34
C ASP A 97 -2.22 23.15 -18.12
N VAL A 98 -2.28 22.70 -16.85
CA VAL A 98 -2.39 21.28 -16.49
C VAL A 98 -3.69 20.70 -17.05
N TRP A 99 -4.82 21.36 -16.78
CA TRP A 99 -6.11 20.91 -17.26
C TRP A 99 -6.14 20.80 -18.78
N LEU A 100 -5.69 21.85 -19.49
CA LEU A 100 -5.65 21.87 -20.96
C LEU A 100 -4.71 20.83 -21.55
N ALA A 101 -3.56 20.57 -20.91
CA ALA A 101 -2.66 19.52 -21.32
C ALA A 101 -3.28 18.12 -21.13
N ASN A 102 -3.96 17.89 -20.01
CA ASN A 102 -4.61 16.60 -19.74
C ASN A 102 -5.82 16.38 -20.64
N ALA A 103 -6.66 17.39 -20.85
CA ALA A 103 -7.76 17.34 -21.79
C ALA A 103 -7.29 16.92 -23.20
N ARG A 104 -6.20 17.51 -23.70
CA ARG A 104 -5.59 17.09 -24.98
C ARG A 104 -5.10 15.64 -24.98
N ARG A 105 -4.43 15.19 -23.91
CA ARG A 105 -3.90 13.81 -23.79
C ARG A 105 -5.00 12.77 -23.70
N LEU A 106 -6.07 13.08 -22.97
CA LEU A 106 -7.23 12.23 -22.76
C LEU A 106 -8.20 12.27 -23.94
N GLY A 107 -7.96 13.13 -24.94
CA GLY A 107 -8.84 13.29 -26.10
C GLY A 107 -10.17 13.95 -25.75
N VAL A 108 -10.22 14.74 -24.68
CA VAL A 108 -11.41 15.51 -24.29
C VAL A 108 -11.64 16.62 -25.32
N ASP A 109 -12.84 16.65 -25.88
CA ASP A 109 -13.30 17.73 -26.75
C ASP A 109 -14.00 18.81 -25.90
N PRO A 110 -13.38 20.00 -25.70
CA PRO A 110 -13.94 21.03 -24.84
C PRO A 110 -15.31 21.54 -25.33
N SER A 111 -15.62 21.42 -26.62
CA SER A 111 -16.90 21.86 -27.15
C SER A 111 -18.10 21.03 -26.65
N THR A 112 -17.84 19.84 -26.12
CA THR A 112 -18.88 18.95 -25.58
C THR A 112 -19.31 19.33 -24.16
N ILE A 113 -18.53 20.15 -23.45
CA ILE A 113 -18.80 20.57 -22.07
C ILE A 113 -19.79 21.72 -22.10
N GLU A 114 -21.01 21.55 -21.58
CA GLU A 114 -22.03 22.61 -21.61
C GLU A 114 -22.20 23.32 -20.27
N TYR A 115 -21.76 22.68 -19.19
CA TYR A 115 -21.96 23.14 -17.83
C TYR A 115 -20.67 22.96 -17.02
N VAL A 116 -20.31 23.97 -16.23
CA VAL A 116 -19.19 23.93 -15.29
C VAL A 116 -19.75 24.18 -13.90
N PHE A 117 -19.53 23.25 -12.98
CA PHE A 117 -20.01 23.32 -11.61
C PHE A 117 -18.83 23.46 -10.66
N LEU A 118 -18.78 24.56 -9.91
CA LEU A 118 -17.79 24.75 -8.85
C LEU A 118 -18.33 24.21 -7.53
N SER A 119 -17.60 23.27 -6.92
CA SER A 119 -17.95 22.66 -5.65
C SER A 119 -17.99 23.67 -4.50
N HIS A 120 -16.97 24.52 -4.41
CA HIS A 120 -16.82 25.62 -3.46
C HIS A 120 -15.76 26.59 -3.93
N TRP A 121 -15.74 27.80 -3.35
CA TRP A 121 -14.64 28.71 -3.60
C TRP A 121 -13.43 28.26 -2.80
N HIS A 122 -12.42 27.74 -3.46
CA HIS A 122 -11.10 27.50 -2.91
C HIS A 122 -10.16 27.41 -4.12
N PHE A 123 -9.03 28.12 -4.09
CA PHE A 123 -8.26 28.40 -5.31
C PHE A 123 -7.74 27.14 -6.03
N ASP A 124 -7.50 26.06 -5.29
CA ASP A 124 -7.15 24.76 -5.84
C ASP A 124 -8.30 24.06 -6.61
N HIS A 125 -9.53 24.55 -6.53
CA HIS A 125 -10.68 24.09 -7.33
C HIS A 125 -11.08 25.09 -8.41
N SER A 126 -10.96 26.39 -8.10
CA SER A 126 -11.48 27.49 -8.90
C SER A 126 -10.42 28.21 -9.74
N GLY A 127 -9.13 28.10 -9.40
CA GLY A 127 -8.07 29.00 -9.89
C GLY A 127 -7.93 29.00 -11.42
N GLY A 128 -8.10 27.84 -12.06
CA GLY A 128 -8.06 27.69 -13.51
C GLY A 128 -9.33 28.10 -14.25
N LEU A 129 -10.39 28.55 -13.56
CA LEU A 129 -11.71 28.77 -14.19
C LEU A 129 -11.67 29.71 -15.38
N PRO A 130 -11.06 30.93 -15.32
CA PRO A 130 -11.09 31.85 -16.46
C PRO A 130 -10.53 31.24 -17.74
N ASP A 131 -9.36 30.58 -17.67
CA ASP A 131 -8.69 30.04 -18.85
C ASP A 131 -9.35 28.76 -19.38
N VAL A 132 -9.78 27.85 -18.48
CA VAL A 132 -10.46 26.61 -18.87
C VAL A 132 -11.84 26.92 -19.47
N VAL A 133 -12.61 27.82 -18.85
CA VAL A 133 -13.90 28.28 -19.40
C VAL A 133 -13.69 28.98 -20.74
N GLY A 134 -12.65 29.81 -20.87
CA GLY A 134 -12.32 30.45 -22.14
C GLY A 134 -12.02 29.47 -23.27
N ALA A 135 -11.28 28.40 -22.99
CA ALA A 135 -11.02 27.33 -23.95
C ALA A 135 -12.30 26.58 -24.35
N ILE A 136 -13.19 26.28 -23.40
CA ILE A 136 -14.49 25.65 -23.64
C ILE A 136 -15.37 26.57 -24.50
N ALA A 137 -15.51 27.84 -24.11
CA ALA A 137 -16.33 28.82 -24.80
C ALA A 137 -15.86 29.04 -26.25
N ALA A 138 -14.55 29.15 -26.47
CA ALA A 138 -13.98 29.25 -27.81
C ALA A 138 -14.29 28.01 -28.66
N ALA A 139 -14.13 26.80 -28.11
CA ALA A 139 -14.42 25.55 -28.81
C ALA A 139 -15.91 25.39 -29.14
N ARG A 140 -16.81 25.78 -28.23
CA ARG A 140 -18.27 25.77 -28.45
C ARG A 140 -18.70 26.77 -29.51
N THR A 141 -18.19 28.01 -29.42
CA THR A 141 -18.50 29.07 -30.39
C THR A 141 -18.03 28.69 -31.80
N ALA A 142 -16.87 28.05 -31.93
CA ALA A 142 -16.36 27.55 -33.21
C ALA A 142 -17.27 26.49 -33.87
N ARG A 143 -18.13 25.83 -33.08
CA ARG A 143 -19.16 24.88 -33.56
C ARG A 143 -20.57 25.48 -33.63
N GLY A 144 -20.72 26.79 -33.40
CA GLY A 144 -22.03 27.45 -33.35
C GLY A 144 -22.89 27.06 -32.14
N LEU A 145 -22.28 26.53 -31.08
CA LEU A 145 -22.95 26.18 -29.83
C LEU A 145 -22.99 27.39 -28.88
N SER A 146 -23.94 27.39 -27.94
CA SER A 146 -24.02 28.38 -26.87
C SER A 146 -22.78 28.38 -25.98
N ARG A 147 -22.55 29.45 -25.23
CA ARG A 147 -21.51 29.50 -24.20
C ARG A 147 -21.78 28.46 -23.08
N PRO A 148 -20.73 27.98 -22.38
CA PRO A 148 -20.94 27.08 -21.25
C PRO A 148 -21.58 27.85 -20.08
N THR A 149 -22.55 27.23 -19.41
CA THR A 149 -23.07 27.75 -18.14
C THR A 149 -22.03 27.49 -17.05
N VAL A 150 -21.71 28.49 -16.23
CA VAL A 150 -20.78 28.34 -15.11
C VAL A 150 -21.52 28.60 -13.81
N ASP A 151 -21.78 27.54 -13.05
CA ASP A 151 -22.50 27.60 -11.78
C ASP A 151 -21.57 27.76 -10.59
N LEU A 152 -21.76 28.88 -9.89
CA LEU A 152 -20.95 29.32 -8.78
C LEU A 152 -21.81 29.51 -7.52
N HIS A 153 -21.23 29.32 -6.34
CA HIS A 153 -21.89 29.71 -5.10
C HIS A 153 -21.81 31.25 -4.92
N PRO A 154 -22.86 31.96 -4.48
CA PRO A 154 -22.81 33.42 -4.35
C PRO A 154 -21.91 33.92 -3.20
N ASN A 155 -21.63 33.07 -2.20
CA ASN A 155 -20.79 33.41 -1.06
C ASN A 155 -19.28 33.32 -1.36
N ARG A 156 -18.81 34.04 -2.39
CA ARG A 156 -17.39 34.08 -2.78
C ARG A 156 -16.53 34.86 -1.76
N PRO A 157 -15.41 34.31 -1.25
CA PRO A 157 -14.33 35.09 -0.63
C PRO A 157 -13.36 35.63 -1.69
N ASP A 158 -12.62 36.69 -1.36
CA ASP A 158 -11.57 37.21 -2.25
C ASP A 158 -10.31 36.33 -2.23
N GLN A 159 -10.02 35.74 -1.08
CA GLN A 159 -8.87 34.86 -0.84
C GLN A 159 -9.18 33.99 0.38
N ARG A 160 -8.61 32.78 0.43
CA ARG A 160 -8.68 31.91 1.61
C ARG A 160 -7.30 31.70 2.23
N GLY A 161 -7.29 31.34 3.50
CA GLY A 161 -6.05 30.98 4.19
C GLY A 161 -6.27 30.08 5.39
N LEU A 162 -5.18 29.51 5.88
CA LEU A 162 -5.16 28.61 7.01
C LEU A 162 -4.22 29.17 8.09
N LEU A 163 -4.77 29.60 9.22
CA LEU A 163 -4.00 29.96 10.40
C LEU A 163 -3.43 28.68 11.03
N THR A 164 -2.12 28.55 10.99
CA THR A 164 -1.40 27.43 11.59
C THR A 164 -1.19 27.65 13.09
N ALA A 165 -0.95 26.56 13.82
CA ALA A 165 -0.58 26.62 15.23
C ALA A 165 0.70 27.45 15.49
N ALA A 166 1.58 27.61 14.50
CA ALA A 166 2.77 28.45 14.59
C ALA A 166 2.47 29.95 14.50
N GLY A 167 1.20 30.36 14.43
CA GLY A 167 0.80 31.76 14.30
C GLY A 167 1.08 32.36 12.91
N VAL A 168 1.24 31.50 11.90
CA VAL A 168 1.45 31.89 10.50
C VAL A 168 0.19 31.55 9.70
N ILE A 169 -0.29 32.48 8.89
CA ILE A 169 -1.40 32.26 7.95
C ILE A 169 -0.83 31.81 6.61
N LEU A 170 -1.15 30.59 6.20
CA LEU A 170 -0.84 30.09 4.86
C LEU A 170 -1.96 30.54 3.92
N LEU A 171 -1.65 31.48 3.04
CA LEU A 171 -2.59 32.02 2.07
C LEU A 171 -2.61 31.16 0.80
N LEU A 172 -3.82 30.85 0.35
CA LEU A 172 -4.07 30.47 -1.03
C LEU A 172 -4.02 31.72 -1.93
N PRO A 173 -3.81 31.59 -3.24
CA PRO A 173 -3.96 32.71 -4.15
C PRO A 173 -5.39 33.26 -4.17
N THR A 174 -5.57 34.43 -4.78
CA THR A 174 -6.87 35.10 -4.86
C THR A 174 -7.83 34.36 -5.79
N GLU A 175 -9.08 34.20 -5.36
CA GLU A 175 -10.13 33.57 -6.15
C GLU A 175 -10.42 34.38 -7.44
N PRO A 176 -10.68 33.75 -8.60
CA PRO A 176 -11.13 34.47 -9.77
C PRO A 176 -12.48 35.17 -9.52
N THR A 177 -12.71 36.30 -10.19
CA THR A 177 -13.99 37.03 -10.08
C THR A 177 -15.02 36.45 -11.06
N PRO A 178 -16.32 36.47 -10.71
CA PRO A 178 -17.39 36.13 -11.65
C PRO A 178 -17.29 36.92 -12.97
N ASP A 179 -16.92 38.20 -12.89
CA ASP A 179 -16.68 39.04 -14.07
C ASP A 179 -15.55 38.48 -14.93
N ALA A 180 -14.41 38.07 -14.36
CA ALA A 180 -13.31 37.49 -15.14
C ALA A 180 -13.74 36.22 -15.89
N ILE A 181 -14.56 35.38 -15.25
CA ILE A 181 -15.13 34.16 -15.84
C ILE A 181 -16.12 34.51 -16.96
N ALA A 182 -16.98 35.53 -16.75
CA ALA A 182 -17.91 36.01 -17.76
C ALA A 182 -17.20 36.63 -18.98
N HIS A 183 -16.13 37.41 -18.74
CA HIS A 183 -15.29 37.98 -19.79
C HIS A 183 -14.54 36.90 -20.59
N ALA A 184 -14.17 35.78 -19.96
CA ALA A 184 -13.61 34.63 -20.65
C ALA A 184 -14.63 33.90 -21.54
N GLY A 185 -15.93 34.19 -21.41
CA GLY A 185 -16.99 33.64 -22.26
C GLY A 185 -17.87 32.60 -21.60
N GLY A 186 -17.86 32.49 -20.26
CA GLY A 186 -18.84 31.71 -19.52
C GLY A 186 -20.13 32.48 -19.26
N ASP A 187 -21.27 31.79 -19.29
CA ASP A 187 -22.54 32.34 -18.83
C ASP A 187 -22.70 32.03 -17.34
N VAL A 188 -22.29 32.98 -16.50
CA VAL A 188 -22.23 32.79 -15.04
C VAL A 188 -23.62 32.81 -14.42
N VAL A 189 -23.93 31.76 -13.66
CA VAL A 189 -25.13 31.66 -12.81
C VAL A 189 -24.70 31.43 -11.37
N SER A 190 -25.57 31.74 -10.40
CA SER A 190 -25.25 31.54 -9.00
C SER A 190 -26.39 30.93 -8.20
N HIS A 191 -26.09 29.84 -7.49
CA HIS A 191 -27.04 29.10 -6.67
C HIS A 191 -26.49 28.83 -5.27
N ALA A 192 -27.16 29.38 -4.26
CA ALA A 192 -26.89 29.06 -2.85
C ALA A 192 -27.59 27.76 -2.38
N GLY A 193 -28.75 27.46 -2.99
CA GLY A 193 -29.59 26.33 -2.63
C GLY A 193 -29.48 25.14 -3.58
N PRO A 194 -30.10 24.01 -3.22
CA PRO A 194 -30.23 22.86 -4.09
C PRO A 194 -30.92 23.22 -5.41
N HIS A 195 -30.44 22.67 -6.52
CA HIS A 195 -31.00 22.91 -7.84
C HIS A 195 -30.64 21.77 -8.80
N VAL A 196 -31.39 21.66 -9.89
CA VAL A 196 -31.12 20.70 -10.96
C VAL A 196 -30.37 21.37 -12.11
N CYS A 197 -29.52 20.62 -12.80
CA CYS A 197 -28.79 21.06 -13.97
C CYS A 197 -28.89 20.02 -15.11
N CYS A 198 -28.65 20.49 -16.34
CA CYS A 198 -28.72 19.71 -17.58
C CYS A 198 -30.01 18.88 -17.71
N ASP A 199 -31.16 19.57 -17.84
CA ASP A 199 -32.48 18.95 -18.01
C ASP A 199 -32.85 17.92 -16.92
N GLY A 200 -32.31 18.12 -15.71
CA GLY A 200 -32.59 17.27 -14.55
C GLY A 200 -31.69 16.04 -14.42
N PHE A 201 -30.65 15.90 -15.25
CA PHE A 201 -29.69 14.80 -15.19
C PHE A 201 -28.85 14.85 -13.91
N PHE A 202 -28.52 16.06 -13.45
CA PHE A 202 -27.65 16.27 -12.30
C PHE A 202 -28.33 17.17 -11.27
N HIS A 203 -27.93 17.01 -10.01
CA HIS A 203 -28.42 17.79 -8.89
C HIS A 203 -27.25 18.39 -8.12
N GLY A 204 -27.15 19.72 -8.12
CA GLY A 204 -26.24 20.47 -7.26
C GLY A 204 -26.86 20.66 -5.88
N SER A 205 -26.14 20.35 -4.81
CA SER A 205 -26.60 20.65 -3.45
C SER A 205 -26.49 22.15 -3.14
N GLY A 206 -27.14 22.59 -2.06
CA GLY A 206 -26.75 23.83 -1.38
C GLY A 206 -25.67 23.54 -0.32
N SER A 207 -25.57 24.44 0.64
CA SER A 207 -24.75 24.27 1.85
C SER A 207 -25.05 22.95 2.56
N ILE A 208 -24.00 22.25 3.01
CA ILE A 208 -24.13 20.98 3.70
C ILE A 208 -24.20 21.22 5.21
N GLU A 209 -25.16 20.62 5.92
CA GLU A 209 -25.30 20.76 7.38
C GLU A 209 -24.26 19.90 8.14
N ARG A 210 -23.71 20.41 9.25
CA ARG A 210 -22.80 19.66 10.12
C ARG A 210 -23.60 18.92 11.20
N VAL A 211 -24.04 17.70 10.89
CA VAL A 211 -24.91 16.91 11.78
C VAL A 211 -24.14 15.85 12.58
N THR A 212 -22.91 15.53 12.19
CA THR A 212 -22.01 14.65 12.94
C THR A 212 -21.17 15.44 13.93
N GLY A 213 -20.91 14.86 15.11
CA GLY A 213 -20.07 15.48 16.15
C GLY A 213 -18.56 15.46 15.87
N TYR A 214 -18.13 14.83 14.77
CA TYR A 214 -16.71 14.60 14.44
C TYR A 214 -16.29 15.17 13.08
N GLU A 215 -17.22 15.60 12.22
CA GLU A 215 -16.92 16.34 10.99
C GLU A 215 -17.43 17.78 11.12
N THR A 216 -16.60 18.64 11.70
CA THR A 216 -17.02 19.98 12.15
C THR A 216 -16.49 21.12 11.27
N GLY A 217 -15.93 20.82 10.10
CA GLY A 217 -15.25 21.80 9.25
C GLY A 217 -13.72 21.71 9.30
N LEU A 218 -13.04 22.76 8.85
CA LEU A 218 -11.59 22.90 8.78
C LEU A 218 -11.10 23.96 9.78
N PRO A 219 -10.67 23.56 11.00
CA PRO A 219 -10.23 24.51 12.02
C PRO A 219 -9.04 25.36 11.56
N GLY A 220 -9.04 26.63 11.95
CA GLY A 220 -8.00 27.60 11.56
C GLY A 220 -8.17 28.19 10.16
N HIS A 221 -9.12 27.68 9.37
CA HIS A 221 -9.44 28.26 8.07
C HIS A 221 -10.07 29.66 8.23
N CYS A 222 -9.64 30.61 7.40
CA CYS A 222 -10.19 31.96 7.33
C CYS A 222 -10.42 32.40 5.88
N SER A 223 -11.37 33.33 5.72
CA SER A 223 -11.76 33.90 4.44
C SER A 223 -11.55 35.41 4.44
N PHE A 224 -10.95 35.92 3.38
CA PHE A 224 -10.72 37.34 3.18
C PHE A 224 -11.84 37.97 2.37
N ARG A 225 -12.34 39.13 2.83
CA ARG A 225 -13.25 40.01 2.10
C ARG A 225 -12.69 41.43 2.16
N GLY A 226 -12.11 41.89 1.07
CA GLY A 226 -11.24 43.06 1.07
C GLY A 226 -10.06 42.85 2.03
N ALA A 227 -9.93 43.73 3.02
CA ALA A 227 -8.85 43.69 4.02
C ALA A 227 -9.16 42.85 5.27
N VAL A 228 -10.39 42.35 5.41
CA VAL A 228 -10.85 41.64 6.62
C VAL A 228 -10.68 40.13 6.43
N CYS A 229 -9.94 39.45 7.33
CA CYS A 229 -9.93 37.98 7.45
C CYS A 229 -10.85 37.58 8.59
N GLU A 230 -11.88 36.80 8.26
CA GLU A 230 -12.82 36.27 9.23
C GLU A 230 -12.61 34.75 9.35
N PRO A 231 -12.67 34.19 10.57
CA PRO A 231 -12.69 32.75 10.74
C PRO A 231 -13.82 32.13 9.91
N ASP A 232 -13.46 31.20 9.04
CA ASP A 232 -14.40 30.48 8.18
C ASP A 232 -14.07 28.98 8.20
N PRO A 233 -14.19 28.33 9.37
CA PRO A 233 -13.91 26.91 9.49
C PRO A 233 -14.99 26.05 8.83
N LEU A 234 -16.19 26.58 8.60
CA LEU A 234 -17.32 25.79 8.11
C LEU A 234 -17.33 25.68 6.58
N ILE A 235 -16.85 26.71 5.87
CA ILE A 235 -16.82 26.74 4.40
C ILE A 235 -18.21 26.40 3.85
N LEU A 236 -19.21 27.20 4.25
CA LEU A 236 -20.63 26.92 4.00
C LEU A 236 -21.03 27.02 2.52
N ASP A 237 -20.16 27.56 1.67
CA ASP A 237 -20.29 27.54 0.21
C ASP A 237 -19.97 26.17 -0.41
N GLU A 238 -19.58 25.18 0.38
CA GLU A 238 -19.37 23.82 -0.09
C GLU A 238 -20.65 23.08 -0.50
N ARG A 239 -20.60 22.55 -1.72
CA ARG A 239 -21.67 21.81 -2.40
C ARG A 239 -21.14 20.52 -3.00
N PHE A 240 -22.02 19.53 -3.13
CA PHE A 240 -21.79 18.30 -3.89
C PHE A 240 -22.68 18.28 -5.15
N LEU A 241 -22.26 17.51 -6.15
CA LEU A 241 -23.08 17.17 -7.31
C LEU A 241 -23.55 15.72 -7.19
N ALA A 242 -24.76 15.41 -7.61
CA ALA A 242 -25.29 14.04 -7.58
C ALA A 242 -26.07 13.68 -8.85
N ALA A 243 -26.10 12.39 -9.16
CA ALA A 243 -26.88 11.82 -10.26
C ALA A 243 -27.44 10.45 -9.85
N VAL A 244 -28.62 10.10 -10.37
CA VAL A 244 -29.25 8.79 -10.11
C VAL A 244 -29.10 7.92 -11.36
N VAL A 245 -28.54 6.72 -11.21
CA VAL A 245 -28.33 5.76 -12.30
C VAL A 245 -29.28 4.58 -12.16
N ALA A 246 -30.03 4.29 -13.22
CA ALA A 246 -31.00 3.22 -13.28
C ALA A 246 -30.37 1.86 -12.92
N GLY A 247 -31.00 1.13 -12.01
CA GLY A 247 -30.52 -0.18 -11.54
C GLY A 247 -29.29 -0.16 -10.64
N ARG A 248 -28.74 1.02 -10.29
CA ARG A 248 -27.62 1.19 -9.36
C ARG A 248 -27.99 2.02 -8.13
N GLY A 249 -28.37 3.28 -8.35
CA GLY A 249 -28.69 4.22 -7.27
C GLY A 249 -28.01 5.57 -7.44
N LEU A 250 -27.82 6.28 -6.33
CA LEU A 250 -27.29 7.62 -6.26
C LEU A 250 -25.75 7.60 -6.30
N THR A 251 -25.18 8.32 -7.27
CA THR A 251 -23.75 8.66 -7.31
C THR A 251 -23.55 10.08 -6.80
N ILE A 252 -22.65 10.26 -5.84
CA ILE A 252 -22.32 11.54 -5.21
C ILE A 252 -20.89 11.94 -5.58
N LEU A 253 -20.71 13.19 -5.98
CA LEU A 253 -19.44 13.80 -6.37
C LEU A 253 -19.19 14.98 -5.42
N SER A 254 -18.16 14.86 -4.58
CA SER A 254 -17.75 15.92 -3.65
C SER A 254 -16.28 16.24 -3.85
N ALA A 255 -15.89 17.50 -3.65
CA ALA A 255 -14.50 17.91 -3.74
C ALA A 255 -13.76 17.57 -2.44
N CYS A 256 -13.29 18.58 -1.71
CA CYS A 256 -12.56 18.41 -0.46
C CYS A 256 -13.40 17.81 0.69
N SER A 257 -14.73 17.88 0.63
CA SER A 257 -15.61 17.44 1.73
C SER A 257 -15.22 18.08 3.06
N HIS A 258 -15.07 19.40 3.14
CA HIS A 258 -14.84 20.13 4.40
C HIS A 258 -15.97 19.91 5.40
N ALA A 259 -17.16 19.61 4.88
CA ALA A 259 -18.29 19.10 5.62
C ALA A 259 -18.07 17.77 6.31
N GLY A 260 -17.08 17.02 5.86
CA GLY A 260 -16.96 15.60 6.06
C GLY A 260 -17.90 14.82 5.15
N ILE A 261 -17.40 13.71 4.66
CA ILE A 261 -18.09 12.88 3.67
C ILE A 261 -19.35 12.23 4.27
N ILE A 262 -19.41 11.99 5.58
CA ILE A 262 -20.61 11.44 6.20
C ILE A 262 -21.72 12.48 6.23
N ASN A 263 -21.44 13.74 6.58
CA ASN A 263 -22.42 14.84 6.46
C ASN A 263 -22.91 15.02 5.00
N VAL A 264 -22.02 14.91 4.01
CA VAL A 264 -22.38 14.93 2.58
C VAL A 264 -23.37 13.80 2.27
N CYS A 265 -23.04 12.56 2.63
CA CYS A 265 -23.90 11.39 2.41
C CYS A 265 -25.23 11.49 3.14
N GLN A 266 -25.26 12.03 4.37
CA GLN A 266 -26.49 12.26 5.12
C GLN A 266 -27.37 13.31 4.44
N GLN A 267 -26.78 14.41 3.96
CA GLN A 267 -27.49 15.43 3.19
C GLN A 267 -28.06 14.84 1.90
N ALA A 268 -27.26 14.08 1.15
CA ALA A 268 -27.68 13.41 -0.07
C ALA A 268 -28.84 12.42 0.19
N ARG A 269 -28.79 11.65 1.28
CA ARG A 269 -29.87 10.73 1.66
C ARG A 269 -31.16 11.46 2.04
N ARG A 270 -31.07 12.67 2.61
CA ARG A 270 -32.24 13.54 2.85
C ARG A 270 -32.81 14.08 1.55
N SER A 271 -31.96 14.46 0.60
CA SER A 271 -32.37 14.93 -0.73
C SER A 271 -32.95 13.81 -1.60
N PHE A 272 -32.49 12.57 -1.45
CA PHE A 272 -32.90 11.41 -2.26
C PHE A 272 -33.34 10.23 -1.37
N PRO A 273 -34.48 10.33 -0.66
CA PRO A 273 -34.87 9.32 0.34
C PRO A 273 -35.19 7.94 -0.26
N ARG A 274 -35.40 7.86 -1.58
CA ARG A 274 -35.76 6.62 -2.30
C ARG A 274 -34.60 6.00 -3.08
N ALA A 275 -33.47 6.68 -3.23
CA ALA A 275 -32.30 6.16 -3.95
C ALA A 275 -31.24 5.72 -2.94
N ALA A 276 -30.82 4.45 -3.01
CA ALA A 276 -29.66 3.99 -2.25
C ALA A 276 -28.39 4.66 -2.80
N ILE A 277 -27.45 5.02 -1.92
CA ILE A 277 -26.13 5.50 -2.34
C ILE A 277 -25.37 4.32 -2.95
N ASP A 278 -25.07 4.40 -4.24
CA ASP A 278 -24.31 3.39 -5.00
C ASP A 278 -22.81 3.71 -4.98
N ALA A 279 -22.47 4.97 -5.27
CA ALA A 279 -21.10 5.42 -5.39
C ALA A 279 -20.91 6.81 -4.77
N VAL A 280 -19.73 7.01 -4.17
CA VAL A 280 -19.29 8.30 -3.65
C VAL A 280 -17.88 8.52 -4.15
N LEU A 281 -17.70 9.54 -4.99
CA LEU A 281 -16.41 9.97 -5.47
C LEU A 281 -16.07 11.29 -4.79
N HIS A 282 -15.00 11.27 -4.00
CA HIS A 282 -14.56 12.44 -3.29
C HIS A 282 -13.05 12.54 -3.23
N VAL A 283 -12.52 13.75 -3.02
CA VAL A 283 -11.10 13.93 -2.74
C VAL A 283 -10.82 13.33 -1.37
N PHE A 284 -10.04 12.25 -1.39
CA PHE A 284 -9.60 11.55 -0.19
C PHE A 284 -8.41 12.32 0.40
N VAL A 285 -8.63 13.39 1.18
CA VAL A 285 -7.56 14.00 2.00
C VAL A 285 -7.27 13.07 3.17
N SER A 286 -6.68 11.90 2.89
CA SER A 286 -6.41 10.91 3.91
C SER A 286 -4.95 10.93 4.33
N GLN A 287 -4.77 11.32 5.58
CA GLN A 287 -3.76 10.71 6.44
C GLN A 287 -4.08 9.23 6.78
N ALA A 288 -5.23 8.72 6.32
CA ALA A 288 -5.75 7.36 6.57
C ALA A 288 -5.52 6.35 5.41
N ALA A 289 -4.80 6.71 4.33
CA ALA A 289 -4.41 5.77 3.26
C ALA A 289 -3.60 4.55 3.75
N ALA A 290 -3.09 4.60 4.99
CA ALA A 290 -2.41 3.47 5.61
C ALA A 290 -3.32 2.33 6.08
N SER A 291 -4.64 2.49 6.16
CA SER A 291 -5.55 1.47 6.74
C SER A 291 -6.58 0.87 5.76
N VAL A 292 -6.54 1.25 4.47
CA VAL A 292 -7.45 0.68 3.44
C VAL A 292 -6.66 -0.01 2.30
N SER A 293 -5.34 -0.09 2.42
CA SER A 293 -4.43 -0.77 1.48
C SER A 293 -4.45 -2.32 1.64
N GLY A 294 -5.56 -2.89 2.12
CA GLY A 294 -5.73 -4.34 2.34
C GLY A 294 -6.17 -5.16 1.13
N LEU A 295 -6.34 -4.55 -0.04
CA LEU A 295 -6.62 -5.26 -1.29
C LEU A 295 -5.61 -4.84 -2.36
N HIS A 296 -4.38 -5.34 -2.25
CA HIS A 296 -3.55 -5.52 -3.44
C HIS A 296 -4.30 -6.47 -4.39
N ARG A 297 -5.17 -5.91 -5.25
CA ARG A 297 -5.53 -6.59 -6.49
C ARG A 297 -4.23 -6.75 -7.26
N VAL A 298 -3.68 -7.96 -7.25
CA VAL A 298 -2.62 -8.34 -8.19
C VAL A 298 -3.25 -8.27 -9.57
N THR A 299 -3.12 -7.11 -10.22
CA THR A 299 -3.54 -6.93 -11.60
C THR A 299 -2.43 -7.45 -12.50
N ILE A 300 -2.74 -8.46 -13.32
CA ILE A 300 -1.83 -8.85 -14.39
C ILE A 300 -1.95 -7.78 -15.46
N GLY A 301 -0.95 -6.90 -15.55
CA GLY A 301 -0.90 -5.88 -16.59
C GLY A 301 -1.02 -6.51 -17.98
N LEU A 302 -1.72 -5.86 -18.90
CA LEU A 302 -1.96 -6.35 -20.26
C LEU A 302 -0.67 -6.81 -20.98
N PRO A 303 0.50 -6.13 -20.85
CA PRO A 303 1.74 -6.61 -21.46
C PRO A 303 2.20 -7.98 -20.92
N VAL A 304 2.05 -8.20 -19.61
CA VAL A 304 2.41 -9.47 -18.95
C VAL A 304 1.42 -10.56 -19.35
N ALA A 305 0.12 -10.24 -19.40
CA ALA A 305 -0.90 -11.17 -19.87
C ALA A 305 -0.64 -11.60 -21.33
N LEU A 306 -0.35 -10.64 -22.22
CA LEU A 306 0.01 -10.92 -23.61
C LEU A 306 1.29 -11.75 -23.72
N ALA A 307 2.32 -11.46 -22.90
CA ALA A 307 3.53 -12.25 -22.86
C ALA A 307 3.28 -13.70 -22.41
N ILE A 308 2.43 -13.91 -21.40
CA ILE A 308 2.03 -15.25 -20.93
C ILE A 308 1.27 -16.00 -22.03
N VAL A 309 0.30 -15.35 -22.68
CA VAL A 309 -0.47 -15.94 -23.78
C VAL A 309 0.46 -16.31 -24.94
N ALA A 310 1.33 -15.40 -25.36
CA ALA A 310 2.30 -15.62 -26.42
C ALA A 310 3.24 -16.80 -26.08
N MET A 311 3.75 -16.86 -24.86
CA MET A 311 4.62 -17.94 -24.39
C MET A 311 3.88 -19.28 -24.38
N THR A 312 2.62 -19.30 -23.93
CA THR A 312 1.79 -20.51 -23.89
C THR A 312 1.50 -21.02 -25.29
N VAL A 313 1.15 -20.13 -26.23
CA VAL A 313 0.94 -20.45 -27.64
C VAL A 313 2.24 -20.97 -28.27
N LEU A 314 3.38 -20.34 -28.01
CA LEU A 314 4.69 -20.79 -28.50
C LEU A 314 5.04 -22.18 -28.00
N VAL A 315 4.87 -22.46 -26.71
CA VAL A 315 5.15 -23.77 -26.13
C VAL A 315 4.19 -24.83 -26.67
N ALA A 316 2.89 -24.53 -26.77
CA ALA A 316 1.90 -25.44 -27.35
C ALA A 316 2.18 -25.72 -28.83
N ALA A 317 2.52 -24.70 -29.60
CA ALA A 317 2.91 -24.84 -31.01
C ALA A 317 4.19 -25.67 -31.14
N ALA A 318 5.23 -25.40 -30.33
CA ALA A 318 6.45 -26.20 -30.33
C ALA A 318 6.16 -27.67 -29.99
N CYS A 319 5.31 -27.93 -28.99
CA CYS A 319 4.96 -29.30 -28.58
C CYS A 319 4.05 -30.03 -29.58
N GLY A 320 3.22 -29.33 -30.36
CA GLY A 320 2.31 -29.93 -31.34
C GLY A 320 2.89 -30.02 -32.75
N VAL A 321 3.51 -28.94 -33.23
CA VAL A 321 4.00 -28.80 -34.61
C VAL A 321 5.30 -29.57 -34.82
N VAL A 322 6.21 -29.60 -33.85
CA VAL A 322 7.50 -30.32 -34.01
C VAL A 322 7.27 -31.83 -34.20
N PRO A 323 6.46 -32.54 -33.37
CA PRO A 323 6.15 -33.95 -33.62
C PRO A 323 5.39 -34.18 -34.93
N ALA A 324 4.47 -33.29 -35.29
CA ALA A 324 3.69 -33.40 -36.53
C ALA A 324 4.58 -33.27 -37.77
N LEU A 325 5.46 -32.25 -37.83
CA LEU A 325 6.42 -32.07 -38.92
C LEU A 325 7.43 -33.22 -38.98
N HIS A 326 7.85 -33.77 -37.84
CA HIS A 326 8.73 -34.92 -37.82
C HIS A 326 8.04 -36.16 -38.39
N ALA A 327 6.78 -36.43 -38.01
CA ALA A 327 6.00 -37.55 -38.52
C ALA A 327 5.73 -37.44 -40.04
N VAL A 328 5.49 -36.23 -40.55
CA VAL A 328 5.33 -35.97 -42.00
C VAL A 328 6.65 -36.20 -42.74
N ARG A 329 7.79 -35.77 -42.20
CA ARG A 329 9.11 -35.93 -42.84
C ARG A 329 9.63 -37.36 -42.84
N THR A 330 9.33 -38.16 -41.81
CA THR A 330 9.81 -39.55 -41.70
C THR A 330 8.84 -40.58 -42.29
N GLY A 331 7.67 -40.15 -42.76
CA GLY A 331 6.58 -41.02 -43.19
C GLY A 331 5.83 -41.67 -42.02
N VAL A 332 4.52 -41.90 -42.19
CA VAL A 332 3.63 -42.48 -41.17
C VAL A 332 3.77 -44.02 -41.07
N SER A 333 4.25 -44.66 -42.14
CA SER A 333 4.32 -46.12 -42.26
C SER A 333 5.24 -46.83 -41.26
N PRO A 334 6.38 -46.28 -40.81
CA PRO A 334 7.18 -46.85 -39.71
C PRO A 334 6.52 -46.66 -38.34
N LEU A 335 5.75 -45.57 -38.14
CA LEU A 335 5.11 -45.23 -36.87
C LEU A 335 3.95 -46.16 -36.48
N VAL A 336 3.30 -46.78 -37.47
CA VAL A 336 2.15 -47.69 -37.26
C VAL A 336 2.54 -49.17 -37.37
N ARG A 337 3.66 -49.51 -38.03
CA ARG A 337 4.10 -50.91 -38.22
C ARG A 337 5.21 -51.41 -37.30
N SER A 338 5.86 -50.58 -36.49
CA SER A 338 6.99 -51.03 -35.66
C SER A 338 6.62 -51.15 -34.17
N GLY A 339 6.17 -52.34 -33.80
CA GLY A 339 6.39 -52.90 -32.45
C GLY A 339 7.85 -53.27 -32.18
N SER A 340 8.77 -52.96 -33.10
CA SER A 340 10.19 -53.29 -33.04
C SER A 340 11.06 -52.04 -32.80
N SER A 341 11.61 -51.95 -31.59
CA SER A 341 12.77 -51.15 -31.21
C SER A 341 12.84 -49.72 -31.79
N ARG A 342 12.20 -48.75 -31.12
CA ARG A 342 12.60 -47.34 -31.25
C ARG A 342 14.08 -47.23 -30.88
N GLY A 343 14.92 -46.91 -31.86
CA GLY A 343 16.38 -46.93 -31.71
C GLY A 343 16.95 -45.99 -30.65
N PRO A 344 18.27 -46.03 -30.40
CA PRO A 344 18.96 -45.25 -29.36
C PRO A 344 18.67 -43.74 -29.37
N GLN A 345 18.32 -43.18 -30.53
CA GLN A 345 18.06 -41.76 -30.73
C GLN A 345 16.74 -41.29 -30.08
N ALA A 346 15.68 -42.09 -30.11
CA ALA A 346 14.40 -41.76 -29.47
C ALA A 346 14.51 -41.80 -27.93
N TRP A 347 15.27 -42.75 -27.41
CA TRP A 347 15.63 -42.83 -25.99
C TRP A 347 16.43 -41.60 -25.54
N ARG A 348 17.45 -41.19 -26.33
CA ARG A 348 18.25 -39.99 -26.04
C ARG A 348 17.41 -38.72 -25.98
N LEU A 349 16.50 -38.53 -26.93
CA LEU A 349 15.63 -37.34 -26.97
C LEU A 349 14.68 -37.29 -25.76
N ARG A 350 14.03 -38.41 -25.42
CA ARG A 350 13.17 -38.50 -24.22
C ARG A 350 13.97 -38.28 -22.93
N GLY A 351 15.14 -38.89 -22.83
CA GLY A 351 16.05 -38.71 -21.70
C GLY A 351 16.46 -37.25 -21.52
N ALA A 352 16.80 -36.55 -22.61
CA ALA A 352 17.14 -35.13 -22.58
C ALA A 352 15.96 -34.26 -22.11
N LEU A 353 14.73 -34.54 -22.56
CA LEU A 353 13.53 -33.82 -22.10
C LEU A 353 13.27 -34.03 -20.61
N VAL A 354 13.41 -35.27 -20.11
CA VAL A 354 13.27 -35.55 -18.67
C VAL A 354 14.35 -34.84 -17.85
N VAL A 355 15.61 -34.86 -18.31
CA VAL A 355 16.71 -34.13 -17.66
C VAL A 355 16.41 -32.63 -17.60
N ALA A 356 15.93 -32.04 -18.70
CA ALA A 356 15.57 -30.63 -18.75
C ALA A 356 14.38 -30.28 -17.83
N GLN A 357 13.36 -31.13 -17.77
CA GLN A 357 12.20 -30.97 -16.87
C GLN A 357 12.62 -31.02 -15.40
N ILE A 358 13.47 -31.99 -15.03
CA ILE A 358 14.01 -32.10 -13.67
C ILE A 358 14.87 -30.88 -13.35
N ALA A 359 15.74 -30.46 -14.28
CA ALA A 359 16.59 -29.30 -14.08
C ALA A 359 15.76 -28.02 -13.86
N LEU A 360 14.73 -27.78 -14.66
CA LEU A 360 13.82 -26.63 -14.49
C LEU A 360 13.05 -26.70 -13.16
N SER A 361 12.62 -27.90 -12.76
CA SER A 361 11.96 -28.11 -11.46
C SER A 361 12.89 -27.79 -10.29
N CYS A 362 14.17 -28.14 -10.39
CA CYS A 362 15.17 -27.73 -9.39
C CYS A 362 15.23 -26.21 -9.27
N VAL A 363 15.34 -25.48 -10.39
CA VAL A 363 15.45 -24.02 -10.38
C VAL A 363 14.23 -23.39 -9.69
N LEU A 364 13.02 -23.85 -10.02
CA LEU A 364 11.78 -23.34 -9.43
C LEU A 364 11.67 -23.68 -7.93
N LEU A 365 12.02 -24.90 -7.53
CA LEU A 365 11.99 -25.32 -6.13
C LEU A 365 13.05 -24.59 -5.28
N ILE A 366 14.24 -24.31 -5.83
CA ILE A 366 15.26 -23.51 -5.16
C ILE A 366 14.74 -22.08 -4.96
N GLY A 367 14.20 -21.44 -6.02
CA GLY A 367 13.63 -20.10 -5.91
C GLY A 367 12.50 -20.03 -4.87
N ALA A 368 11.59 -21.00 -4.90
CA ALA A 368 10.52 -21.11 -3.92
C ALA A 368 11.06 -21.29 -2.49
N GLY A 369 11.99 -22.24 -2.29
CA GLY A 369 12.59 -22.52 -0.99
C GLY A 369 13.33 -21.32 -0.41
N LEU A 370 14.12 -20.61 -1.23
CA LEU A 370 14.82 -19.39 -0.81
C LEU A 370 13.83 -18.30 -0.37
N LEU A 371 12.74 -18.08 -1.12
CA LEU A 371 11.73 -17.09 -0.77
C LEU A 371 10.96 -17.48 0.50
N THR A 372 10.54 -18.74 0.63
CA THR A 372 9.86 -19.25 1.84
C THR A 372 10.76 -19.14 3.07
N ARG A 373 12.03 -19.52 2.94
CA ARG A 373 13.01 -19.39 4.03
C ARG A 373 13.32 -17.94 4.37
N THR A 374 13.31 -17.05 3.40
CA THR A 374 13.45 -15.60 3.64
C THR A 374 12.31 -15.09 4.51
N VAL A 375 11.06 -15.45 4.22
CA VAL A 375 9.90 -15.09 5.07
C VAL A 375 10.07 -15.67 6.48
N SER A 376 10.49 -16.95 6.58
CA SER A 376 10.73 -17.58 7.88
C SER A 376 11.86 -16.90 8.67
N ALA A 377 12.97 -16.52 8.01
CA ALA A 377 14.09 -15.84 8.64
C ALA A 377 13.67 -14.47 9.16
N VAL A 378 12.95 -13.69 8.36
CA VAL A 378 12.38 -12.40 8.79
C VAL A 378 11.43 -12.60 9.98
N MET A 379 10.59 -13.64 10.00
CA MET A 379 9.66 -13.83 11.12
C MET A 379 10.33 -14.22 12.45
N HIS A 380 11.48 -14.89 12.42
CA HIS A 380 12.13 -15.46 13.62
C HIS A 380 13.37 -14.70 14.07
N GLU A 381 13.77 -13.64 13.37
CA GLU A 381 14.88 -12.79 13.79
C GLU A 381 14.51 -11.94 15.02
N ASP A 382 15.51 -11.54 15.81
CA ASP A 382 15.32 -10.54 16.87
C ASP A 382 15.09 -9.16 16.24
N HIS A 383 13.84 -8.68 16.30
CA HIS A 383 13.43 -7.38 15.77
C HIS A 383 13.69 -6.22 16.73
N GLY A 384 14.16 -6.52 17.94
CA GLY A 384 14.30 -5.56 19.03
C GLY A 384 13.00 -5.27 19.79
N PHE A 385 11.87 -5.87 19.38
CA PHE A 385 10.57 -5.77 20.03
C PHE A 385 9.81 -7.09 19.97
N ARG A 386 8.73 -7.22 20.76
CA ARG A 386 7.93 -8.45 20.86
C ARG A 386 6.49 -8.23 20.43
N PRO A 387 6.04 -8.77 19.28
CA PRO A 387 4.68 -8.58 18.81
C PRO A 387 3.66 -9.40 19.63
N ASP A 388 4.07 -10.52 20.20
CA ASP A 388 3.20 -11.46 20.93
C ASP A 388 2.54 -10.82 22.14
N GLY A 389 1.23 -11.04 22.34
CA GLY A 389 0.50 -10.60 23.54
C GLY A 389 0.34 -9.08 23.67
N ALA A 390 0.55 -8.31 22.60
CA ALA A 390 0.33 -6.87 22.57
C ALA A 390 -0.69 -6.47 21.49
N LEU A 391 -1.45 -5.42 21.77
CA LEU A 391 -2.25 -4.72 20.77
C LEU A 391 -1.80 -3.28 20.62
N GLU A 392 -2.12 -2.74 19.47
CA GLU A 392 -2.04 -1.33 19.15
C GLU A 392 -3.45 -0.79 18.96
N ALA A 393 -3.65 0.44 19.44
CA ALA A 393 -4.81 1.26 19.15
C ALA A 393 -4.32 2.60 18.63
N LYS A 394 -4.68 2.90 17.38
CA LYS A 394 -4.32 4.17 16.75
C LYS A 394 -5.20 5.25 17.33
N VAL A 395 -4.62 6.19 18.05
CA VAL A 395 -5.38 7.31 18.63
C VAL A 395 -4.99 8.57 17.88
N VAL A 396 -5.93 9.05 17.06
CA VAL A 396 -5.73 10.27 16.28
C VAL A 396 -5.96 11.46 17.19
N LEU A 397 -4.88 11.90 17.82
CA LEU A 397 -4.89 13.01 18.74
C LEU A 397 -4.69 14.37 18.05
N SER A 398 -4.20 14.47 16.80
CA SER A 398 -4.06 15.73 16.03
C SER A 398 -3.78 15.45 14.56
N ASP A 399 -4.11 16.40 13.67
CA ASP A 399 -3.72 16.40 12.25
C ASP A 399 -2.33 17.03 12.02
N THR A 400 -1.71 17.60 13.05
CA THR A 400 -0.39 18.25 13.03
C THR A 400 0.72 17.36 13.59
N MET A 401 1.94 17.49 13.04
CA MET A 401 3.17 16.79 13.50
C MET A 401 3.57 17.09 14.96
N LEU A 402 3.04 18.17 15.55
CA LEU A 402 3.29 18.61 16.92
C LEU A 402 1.95 18.71 17.67
N PHE A 403 1.86 18.10 18.86
CA PHE A 403 0.69 18.28 19.73
C PHE A 403 0.93 19.46 20.65
N ASP A 404 0.12 20.51 20.51
CA ASP A 404 0.28 21.74 21.31
C ASP A 404 -1.00 22.11 22.08
N ARG A 405 -1.75 21.10 22.55
CA ARG A 405 -2.90 21.32 23.44
C ARG A 405 -2.70 20.59 24.78
N PRO A 406 -2.59 21.31 25.91
CA PRO A 406 -2.54 20.72 27.27
C PRO A 406 -3.71 19.75 27.55
N GLU A 407 -4.88 20.01 26.96
CA GLU A 407 -6.08 19.17 27.05
C GLU A 407 -5.85 17.74 26.52
N ARG A 408 -5.03 17.57 25.48
CA ARG A 408 -4.78 16.26 24.86
C ARG A 408 -3.78 15.43 25.63
N GLU A 409 -2.80 16.07 26.27
CA GLU A 409 -1.94 15.38 27.24
C GLU A 409 -2.75 14.88 28.44
N ALA A 410 -3.69 15.70 28.94
CA ALA A 410 -4.61 15.30 30.00
C ALA A 410 -5.50 14.11 29.57
N PHE A 411 -5.97 14.09 28.31
CA PHE A 411 -6.68 12.94 27.74
C PHE A 411 -5.80 11.68 27.77
N VAL A 412 -4.56 11.74 27.24
CA VAL A 412 -3.65 10.58 27.19
C VAL A 412 -3.36 10.05 28.58
N ARG A 413 -3.09 10.94 29.54
CA ARG A 413 -2.83 10.56 30.94
C ARG A 413 -4.03 9.82 31.53
N THR A 414 -5.22 10.40 31.42
CA THR A 414 -6.46 9.80 31.95
C THR A 414 -6.77 8.46 31.26
N LEU A 415 -6.55 8.37 29.95
CA LEU A 415 -6.74 7.13 29.20
C LEU A 415 -5.77 6.05 29.66
N LEU A 416 -4.49 6.38 29.82
CA LEU A 416 -3.49 5.44 30.33
C LEU A 416 -3.81 4.96 31.75
N GLU A 417 -4.24 5.84 32.65
CA GLU A 417 -4.67 5.47 34.00
C GLU A 417 -5.80 4.44 33.97
N ARG A 418 -6.84 4.68 33.17
CA ARG A 418 -7.98 3.75 33.03
C ARG A 418 -7.59 2.43 32.38
N VAL A 419 -6.79 2.48 31.31
CA VAL A 419 -6.34 1.28 30.59
C VAL A 419 -5.42 0.42 31.46
N ARG A 420 -4.50 1.03 32.21
CA ARG A 420 -3.63 0.31 33.16
C ARG A 420 -4.42 -0.35 34.30
N ALA A 421 -5.59 0.18 34.66
CA ALA A 421 -6.46 -0.39 35.67
C ALA A 421 -7.32 -1.57 35.16
N LEU A 422 -7.34 -1.84 33.84
CA LEU A 422 -8.10 -2.96 33.29
C LEU A 422 -7.49 -4.32 33.71
N PRO A 423 -8.31 -5.30 34.12
CA PRO A 423 -7.83 -6.64 34.44
C PRO A 423 -7.12 -7.28 33.23
N GLY A 424 -5.94 -7.83 33.46
CA GLY A 424 -5.14 -8.50 32.43
C GLY A 424 -4.19 -7.56 31.65
N VAL A 425 -4.15 -6.26 31.94
CA VAL A 425 -3.11 -5.36 31.39
C VAL A 425 -1.82 -5.49 32.19
N LEU A 426 -0.73 -5.85 31.51
CA LEU A 426 0.62 -5.93 32.09
C LEU A 426 1.36 -4.60 31.97
N TYR A 427 1.32 -4.00 30.78
CA TYR A 427 1.93 -2.72 30.49
C TYR A 427 1.05 -1.95 29.49
N ALA A 428 0.90 -0.65 29.70
CA ALA A 428 0.28 0.22 28.72
C ALA A 428 1.04 1.56 28.68
N GLY A 429 1.24 2.05 27.46
CA GLY A 429 1.89 3.32 27.23
C GLY A 429 1.55 3.88 25.87
N PHE A 430 1.88 5.14 25.70
CA PHE A 430 1.64 5.92 24.51
C PHE A 430 2.97 6.35 23.89
N GLY A 431 3.07 6.30 22.57
CA GLY A 431 4.30 6.69 21.89
C GLY A 431 4.10 7.03 20.42
N SER A 432 5.14 7.60 19.81
CA SER A 432 5.08 8.16 18.46
C SER A 432 5.50 7.19 17.34
N ASN A 433 6.16 6.08 17.70
CA ASN A 433 6.86 5.22 16.75
C ASN A 433 6.41 3.77 16.89
N LEU A 434 5.63 3.27 15.94
CA LEU A 434 5.17 1.88 15.92
C LEU A 434 6.04 1.05 14.97
N PRO A 435 6.86 0.09 15.44
CA PRO A 435 7.58 -0.79 14.53
C PRO A 435 6.63 -1.82 13.89
N PRO A 436 6.90 -2.30 12.66
CA PRO A 436 8.02 -1.92 11.80
C PRO A 436 7.70 -0.77 10.85
N GLN A 437 6.88 0.20 11.27
CA GLN A 437 6.54 1.39 10.49
C GLN A 437 7.60 2.49 10.67
N PRO A 438 7.94 3.22 9.58
CA PRO A 438 8.96 4.25 9.63
C PRO A 438 8.57 5.34 10.63
N PRO A 439 9.50 5.80 11.48
CA PRO A 439 9.21 6.84 12.44
C PRO A 439 8.92 8.16 11.72
N VAL A 440 8.00 8.94 12.27
CA VAL A 440 7.64 10.25 11.74
C VAL A 440 8.85 11.21 11.67
N LEU A 441 9.84 11.01 12.56
CA LEU A 441 11.01 11.86 12.63
C LEU A 441 12.31 11.06 12.44
N THR A 442 13.03 11.39 11.37
CA THR A 442 14.40 10.93 11.10
C THR A 442 15.32 12.15 11.01
N MET A 443 16.52 12.05 11.59
CA MET A 443 17.46 13.16 11.67
C MET A 443 18.91 12.74 11.50
N ALA A 444 19.69 13.61 10.87
CA ALA A 444 21.14 13.48 10.81
C ALA A 444 21.79 14.15 12.01
N ILE A 445 22.55 13.40 12.80
CA ILE A 445 23.39 13.92 13.87
C ILE A 445 24.84 13.84 13.43
N ARG A 446 25.49 15.01 13.32
CA ARG A 446 26.93 15.12 13.11
C ARG A 446 27.62 15.36 14.45
N LEU A 447 28.48 14.42 14.84
CA LEU A 447 29.28 14.53 16.05
C LEU A 447 30.74 14.77 15.65
N VAL A 448 31.27 15.93 16.04
CA VAL A 448 32.67 16.30 15.84
C VAL A 448 33.40 16.19 17.17
N ARG A 449 34.35 15.25 17.25
CA ARG A 449 35.32 15.05 18.34
C ARG A 449 36.74 15.19 17.78
N GLN A 450 37.74 15.32 18.65
CA GLN A 450 39.15 15.55 18.26
C GLN A 450 39.66 14.59 17.16
N ASN A 451 39.14 13.35 17.09
CA ASN A 451 39.51 12.33 16.09
C ASN A 451 38.30 11.69 15.35
N LEU A 452 37.10 12.27 15.39
CA LEU A 452 35.89 11.68 14.83
C LEU A 452 34.99 12.77 14.25
N ASP A 453 34.71 12.70 12.95
CA ASP A 453 33.72 13.52 12.26
C ASP A 453 32.74 12.59 11.54
N GLU A 454 31.72 12.13 12.27
CA GLU A 454 30.76 11.15 11.78
C GLU A 454 29.35 11.75 11.81
N THR A 455 28.63 11.57 10.71
CA THR A 455 27.20 11.90 10.62
C THR A 455 26.40 10.60 10.61
N ARG A 456 25.46 10.48 11.54
CA ARG A 456 24.62 9.29 11.68
C ARG A 456 23.14 9.65 11.64
N MET A 457 22.39 8.89 10.86
CA MET A 457 20.93 8.97 10.84
C MET A 457 20.37 8.32 12.10
N MET A 458 19.52 9.03 12.82
CA MET A 458 18.86 8.57 14.02
C MET A 458 17.36 8.84 13.94
N LYS A 459 16.60 7.98 14.60
CA LYS A 459 15.15 8.04 14.71
C LYS A 459 14.78 8.74 15.99
N GLY A 460 13.87 9.70 15.86
CA GLY A 460 13.32 10.43 16.98
C GLY A 460 11.99 9.85 17.41
N GLY A 461 11.78 9.63 18.71
CA GLY A 461 10.51 9.20 19.23
C GLY A 461 10.17 9.80 20.58
N SER A 462 8.88 9.95 20.86
CA SER A 462 8.37 10.26 22.19
C SER A 462 7.67 9.05 22.77
N ALA A 463 7.92 8.76 24.05
CA ALA A 463 7.36 7.61 24.75
C ALA A 463 6.93 7.99 26.16
N SER A 464 5.74 7.56 26.57
CA SER A 464 5.30 7.63 27.96
C SER A 464 5.87 6.46 28.76
N PRO A 465 5.86 6.51 30.11
CA PRO A 465 6.14 5.36 30.95
C PRO A 465 5.40 4.10 30.49
N GLY A 466 6.08 2.95 30.45
CA GLY A 466 5.48 1.67 30.07
C GLY A 466 5.28 1.45 28.57
N TYR A 467 5.50 2.45 27.69
CA TYR A 467 5.35 2.28 26.25
C TYR A 467 6.37 1.27 25.68
N LEU A 468 7.66 1.45 26.00
CA LEU A 468 8.73 0.56 25.53
C LEU A 468 8.56 -0.87 26.08
N ARG A 469 8.01 -0.99 27.30
CA ARG A 469 7.67 -2.29 27.91
C ARG A 469 6.46 -2.94 27.26
N ALA A 470 5.41 -2.17 26.95
CA ALA A 470 4.25 -2.65 26.20
C ALA A 470 4.67 -3.12 24.80
N LEU A 471 5.60 -2.42 24.16
CA LEU A 471 6.21 -2.83 22.89
C LEU A 471 7.13 -4.07 23.02
N GLY A 472 7.56 -4.39 24.25
CA GLY A 472 8.42 -5.54 24.54
C GLY A 472 9.89 -5.31 24.16
N VAL A 473 10.33 -4.05 24.15
CA VAL A 473 11.73 -3.68 23.92
C VAL A 473 12.57 -4.06 25.13
N ARG A 474 13.75 -4.65 24.89
CA ARG A 474 14.66 -5.08 25.96
C ARG A 474 15.45 -3.91 26.52
N PHE A 475 15.39 -3.69 27.83
CA PHE A 475 16.26 -2.75 28.54
C PHE A 475 17.62 -3.39 28.78
N ILE A 476 18.69 -2.73 28.32
CA ILE A 476 20.08 -3.14 28.46
C ILE A 476 20.66 -2.59 29.77
N ALA A 477 20.37 -1.32 30.07
CA ALA A 477 20.84 -0.64 31.28
C ALA A 477 19.85 0.46 31.71
N GLY A 478 19.90 0.85 32.98
CA GLY A 478 19.10 1.92 33.54
C GLY A 478 17.62 1.55 33.71
N ARG A 479 16.73 2.53 33.52
CA ARG A 479 15.28 2.40 33.75
C ARG A 479 14.44 3.01 32.64
N ASP A 480 13.15 2.68 32.66
CA ASP A 480 12.11 3.34 31.84
C ASP A 480 11.81 4.75 32.39
N PHE A 481 11.08 5.55 31.62
CA PHE A 481 10.49 6.80 32.11
C PHE A 481 9.53 6.49 33.27
N ASP A 482 9.45 7.41 34.24
CA ASP A 482 8.43 7.40 35.29
C ASP A 482 7.54 8.65 35.21
N ASP A 483 6.38 8.62 35.88
CA ASP A 483 5.43 9.74 35.86
C ASP A 483 6.03 11.01 36.52
N GLY A 484 7.05 10.86 37.38
CA GLY A 484 7.73 11.96 38.05
C GLY A 484 8.71 12.71 37.15
N ASP A 485 9.40 12.02 36.24
CA ASP A 485 10.24 12.63 35.20
C ASP A 485 9.39 13.52 34.29
N ALA A 486 8.20 13.04 33.91
CA ALA A 486 7.24 13.74 33.07
C ALA A 486 6.67 14.99 33.76
N GLN A 487 6.22 14.88 35.01
CA GLN A 487 5.62 15.99 35.75
C GLN A 487 6.61 17.10 36.10
N ARG A 488 7.87 16.75 36.36
CA ARG A 488 8.93 17.72 36.69
C ARG A 488 9.54 18.40 35.46
N GLY A 489 9.28 17.87 34.27
CA GLY A 489 9.93 18.32 33.04
C GLY A 489 11.44 18.07 33.04
N ASP A 490 11.88 16.99 33.72
CA ASP A 490 13.30 16.67 33.82
C ASP A 490 13.85 16.41 32.41
N PRO A 491 15.00 17.00 32.02
CA PRO A 491 15.60 16.74 30.72
C PRO A 491 16.23 15.34 30.74
N VAL A 492 15.43 14.30 30.47
CA VAL A 492 15.87 12.90 30.48
C VAL A 492 15.61 12.20 29.15
N VAL A 493 16.46 11.25 28.78
CA VAL A 493 16.34 10.50 27.53
C VAL A 493 16.64 9.01 27.70
N ILE A 494 16.03 8.19 26.84
CA ILE A 494 16.37 6.78 26.67
C ILE A 494 16.98 6.61 25.28
N LEU A 495 18.11 5.90 25.21
CA LEU A 495 18.86 5.70 23.96
C LEU A 495 18.76 4.25 23.51
N SER A 496 18.76 4.01 22.21
CA SER A 496 19.06 2.67 21.69
C SER A 496 20.55 2.35 21.87
N GLU A 497 20.89 1.07 21.87
CA GLU A 497 22.26 0.58 22.07
C GLU A 497 23.25 1.20 21.07
N SER A 498 22.87 1.29 19.79
CA SER A 498 23.71 1.91 18.77
C SER A 498 23.93 3.41 19.01
N VAL A 499 22.94 4.12 19.54
CA VAL A 499 23.08 5.55 19.89
C VAL A 499 23.93 5.73 21.13
N ALA A 500 23.76 4.88 22.14
CA ALA A 500 24.59 4.89 23.35
C ALA A 500 26.07 4.67 23.00
N ARG A 501 26.39 3.68 22.14
CA ARG A 501 27.76 3.46 21.63
C ARG A 501 28.30 4.63 20.81
N PHE A 502 27.43 5.27 20.02
CA PHE A 502 27.82 6.42 19.22
C PHE A 502 28.19 7.62 20.10
N TYR A 503 27.38 7.97 21.11
CA TYR A 503 27.70 9.09 22.00
C TYR A 503 28.80 8.75 23.01
N PHE A 504 28.83 7.53 23.56
CA PHE A 504 29.70 7.12 24.67
C PHE A 504 30.51 5.85 24.33
N PRO A 505 31.42 5.90 23.33
CA PRO A 505 32.17 4.72 22.91
C PRO A 505 33.03 4.17 24.07
N GLY A 506 32.81 2.90 24.42
CA GLY A 506 33.55 2.21 25.49
C GLY A 506 33.23 2.67 26.92
N GLN A 507 32.15 3.44 27.12
CA GLN A 507 31.74 3.96 28.42
C GLN A 507 30.28 3.65 28.73
N ASP A 508 29.91 3.63 30.01
CA ASP A 508 28.50 3.58 30.41
C ASP A 508 27.81 4.91 30.07
N ALA A 509 26.68 4.80 29.38
CA ALA A 509 25.87 5.93 28.95
C ALA A 509 24.93 6.41 30.07
N VAL A 510 24.47 5.54 30.96
CA VAL A 510 23.47 5.91 31.98
C VAL A 510 24.07 6.92 32.96
N GLY A 511 23.31 7.98 33.26
CA GLY A 511 23.73 9.09 34.13
C GLY A 511 24.55 10.18 33.44
N ARG A 512 25.01 9.97 32.20
CA ARG A 512 25.72 10.98 31.41
C ARG A 512 24.76 11.99 30.78
N THR A 513 25.26 13.19 30.49
CA THR A 513 24.50 14.21 29.74
C THR A 513 24.90 14.27 28.27
N ILE A 514 23.95 14.65 27.41
CA ILE A 514 24.17 14.85 25.97
C ILE A 514 24.23 16.35 25.70
N ALA A 515 25.44 16.91 25.61
CA ALA A 515 25.67 18.34 25.42
C ALA A 515 25.15 18.89 24.08
N ARG A 516 24.99 18.04 23.05
CA ARG A 516 24.67 18.47 21.68
C ARG A 516 23.53 17.65 21.10
N MET A 517 22.32 17.92 21.57
CA MET A 517 21.10 17.37 21.00
C MET A 517 20.65 18.15 19.76
N PRO A 518 20.00 17.47 18.79
CA PRO A 518 19.26 18.10 17.70
C PRO A 518 18.30 19.19 18.21
N ALA A 519 18.17 20.29 17.45
CA ALA A 519 17.34 21.43 17.85
C ALA A 519 15.89 21.04 18.21
N MET A 520 15.34 20.05 17.51
CA MET A 520 13.98 19.54 17.74
C MET A 520 13.82 18.76 19.06
N PHE A 521 14.92 18.31 19.67
CA PHE A 521 14.96 17.59 20.94
C PHE A 521 15.67 18.36 22.05
N ARG A 522 15.90 19.66 21.86
CA ARG A 522 16.41 20.50 22.94
C ARG A 522 15.34 20.60 24.02
N MET A 523 15.71 20.18 25.23
CA MET A 523 14.93 20.37 26.44
C MET A 523 15.58 21.50 27.26
N PRO A 524 14.85 22.10 28.22
CA PRO A 524 15.44 23.01 29.19
C PRO A 524 16.52 22.27 30.02
N GLY A 525 17.80 22.54 29.74
CA GLY A 525 18.94 21.88 30.39
C GLY A 525 19.62 20.80 29.53
N GLU A 526 20.66 20.17 30.09
CA GLU A 526 21.36 19.09 29.39
C GLU A 526 20.66 17.74 29.61
N PRO A 527 20.19 17.07 28.53
CA PRO A 527 19.50 15.80 28.65
C PRO A 527 20.39 14.71 29.27
N ARG A 528 19.92 14.12 30.37
CA ARG A 528 20.57 13.00 31.05
C ARG A 528 20.02 11.67 30.54
N VAL A 529 20.91 10.76 30.20
CA VAL A 529 20.54 9.39 29.81
C VAL A 529 20.10 8.62 31.06
N ILE A 530 18.88 8.09 31.05
CA ILE A 530 18.33 7.31 32.17
C ILE A 530 18.20 5.81 31.86
N GLY A 531 18.25 5.45 30.58
CA GLY A 531 18.10 4.08 30.13
C GLY A 531 18.73 3.85 28.76
N VAL A 532 19.13 2.61 28.53
CA VAL A 532 19.59 2.11 27.23
C VAL A 532 18.77 0.89 26.86
N VAL A 533 18.23 0.85 25.64
CA VAL A 533 17.38 -0.23 25.13
C VAL A 533 17.97 -0.87 23.88
N SER A 534 17.51 -2.07 23.52
CA SER A 534 17.88 -2.72 22.26
C SER A 534 17.52 -1.85 21.04
N ASP A 535 18.30 -1.97 19.97
CA ASP A 535 17.95 -1.35 18.69
C ASP A 535 16.68 -2.01 18.12
N VAL A 536 15.77 -1.23 17.54
CA VAL A 536 14.46 -1.67 17.04
C VAL A 536 14.38 -1.45 15.53
N LYS A 537 13.80 -2.40 14.78
CA LYS A 537 13.59 -2.29 13.33
C LYS A 537 12.33 -1.47 13.01
N TYR A 538 12.50 -0.18 12.70
CA TYR A 538 11.40 0.69 12.32
C TYR A 538 11.23 0.88 10.81
N GLU A 539 12.20 0.54 9.96
CA GLU A 539 12.14 0.78 8.51
C GLU A 539 11.78 -0.49 7.72
N GLY A 540 10.92 -1.33 8.29
CA GLY A 540 10.72 -2.71 7.82
C GLY A 540 11.60 -3.72 8.55
N LEU A 541 11.15 -4.97 8.58
CA LEU A 541 11.82 -6.07 9.29
C LEU A 541 13.06 -6.59 8.56
N ASP A 542 13.18 -6.29 7.26
CA ASP A 542 14.33 -6.55 6.39
C ASP A 542 15.36 -5.41 6.39
N SER A 543 15.08 -4.33 7.12
CA SER A 543 16.04 -3.24 7.30
C SER A 543 16.93 -3.49 8.53
N PRO A 544 18.16 -2.91 8.55
CA PRO A 544 18.96 -2.87 9.75
C PRO A 544 18.18 -2.22 10.91
N ALA A 545 18.45 -2.67 12.14
CA ALA A 545 17.86 -2.06 13.32
C ALA A 545 18.24 -0.57 13.40
N SER A 546 17.27 0.27 13.74
CA SER A 546 17.42 1.71 13.68
C SER A 546 18.06 2.26 14.96
N ALA A 547 18.96 3.23 14.80
CA ALA A 547 19.48 4.03 15.90
C ALA A 547 18.39 4.99 16.39
N ALA A 548 17.97 4.92 17.65
CA ALA A 548 16.81 5.67 18.15
C ALA A 548 17.09 6.45 19.44
N ILE A 549 16.49 7.64 19.54
CA ILE A 549 16.43 8.46 20.75
C ILE A 549 14.97 8.61 21.15
N TYR A 550 14.67 8.25 22.40
CA TYR A 550 13.37 8.40 23.01
C TYR A 550 13.39 9.52 24.03
N ILE A 551 12.41 10.41 23.95
CA ILE A 551 12.16 11.48 24.92
C ILE A 551 10.81 11.26 25.62
N PRO A 552 10.58 11.87 26.80
CA PRO A 552 9.31 11.75 27.50
C PRO A 552 8.15 12.30 26.65
N TRP A 553 7.07 11.54 26.54
CA TRP A 553 5.86 11.96 25.83
C TRP A 553 5.32 13.31 26.32
N ALA A 554 5.26 13.52 27.64
CA ALA A 554 4.78 14.76 28.24
C ALA A 554 5.64 15.99 27.87
N SER A 555 6.95 15.80 27.67
CA SER A 555 7.85 16.92 27.36
C SER A 555 7.64 17.45 25.95
N ARG A 556 7.44 16.54 24.99
CA ARG A 556 7.25 16.86 23.58
C ARG A 556 6.62 15.67 22.86
N PRO A 557 5.30 15.61 22.81
CA PRO A 557 4.60 14.57 22.06
C PRO A 557 4.84 14.81 20.57
N LEU A 558 5.35 13.79 19.86
CA LEU A 558 5.69 13.86 18.45
C LEU A 558 4.73 13.02 17.60
N GLY A 559 4.33 13.54 16.45
CA GLY A 559 3.72 12.75 15.38
C GLY A 559 2.34 12.17 15.69
N ARG A 560 2.12 10.89 15.34
CA ARG A 560 0.86 10.17 15.59
C ARG A 560 0.95 9.41 16.90
N GLY A 561 -0.15 9.41 17.65
CA GLY A 561 -0.23 8.76 18.95
C GLY A 561 -0.62 7.29 18.87
N TYR A 562 0.27 6.39 19.25
CA TYR A 562 -0.02 4.96 19.33
C TYR A 562 -0.18 4.55 20.79
N LEU A 563 -1.37 4.09 21.16
CA LEU A 563 -1.59 3.40 22.43
C LEU A 563 -1.20 1.94 22.26
N LEU A 564 -0.20 1.51 23.02
CA LEU A 564 0.25 0.12 23.05
C LEU A 564 -0.17 -0.49 24.39
N VAL A 565 -0.79 -1.66 24.33
CA VAL A 565 -1.25 -2.40 25.49
C VAL A 565 -0.77 -3.83 25.40
N ARG A 566 0.01 -4.27 26.39
CA ARG A 566 0.43 -5.65 26.57
C ARG A 566 -0.46 -6.33 27.58
N ALA A 567 -1.00 -7.48 27.22
CA ALA A 567 -1.93 -8.24 28.02
C ALA A 567 -1.32 -9.56 28.53
N ASP A 568 -1.88 -10.06 29.62
CA ASP A 568 -1.72 -11.43 30.07
C ASP A 568 -2.77 -12.31 29.37
N GLY A 569 -2.39 -12.93 28.25
CA GLY A 569 -3.28 -13.69 27.37
C GLY A 569 -3.59 -12.99 26.04
N ASP A 570 -4.80 -13.18 25.52
CA ASP A 570 -5.24 -12.58 24.26
C ASP A 570 -5.50 -11.07 24.43
N PRO A 571 -4.67 -10.19 23.83
CA PRO A 571 -4.82 -8.75 23.98
C PRO A 571 -6.13 -8.22 23.38
N MET A 572 -6.66 -8.86 22.33
CA MET A 572 -7.85 -8.37 21.63
C MET A 572 -9.11 -8.40 22.49
N ARG A 573 -9.12 -9.18 23.58
CA ARG A 573 -10.18 -9.14 24.60
C ARG A 573 -10.32 -7.78 25.29
N LEU A 574 -9.25 -6.97 25.30
CA LEU A 574 -9.24 -5.63 25.89
C LEU A 574 -9.77 -4.56 24.92
N ALA A 575 -9.90 -4.84 23.62
CA ALA A 575 -10.22 -3.84 22.60
C ALA A 575 -11.53 -3.09 22.89
N THR A 576 -12.60 -3.81 23.26
CA THR A 576 -13.90 -3.21 23.61
C THR A 576 -13.81 -2.32 24.84
N ALA A 577 -13.08 -2.76 25.87
CA ALA A 577 -12.89 -1.99 27.10
C ALA A 577 -12.05 -0.72 26.87
N ILE A 578 -11.01 -0.81 26.03
CA ILE A 578 -10.19 0.34 25.63
C ILE A 578 -11.02 1.37 24.85
N ARG A 579 -11.85 0.92 23.90
CA ARG A 579 -12.78 1.82 23.18
C ARG A 579 -13.77 2.50 24.13
N ALA A 580 -14.32 1.76 25.09
CA ALA A 580 -15.22 2.32 26.08
C ALA A 580 -14.52 3.36 26.96
N ALA A 581 -13.32 3.04 27.47
CA ALA A 581 -12.52 3.95 28.29
C ALA A 581 -12.20 5.26 27.57
N ALA A 582 -11.84 5.20 26.29
CA ALA A 582 -11.60 6.39 25.48
C ALA A 582 -12.88 7.22 25.25
N ARG A 583 -13.99 6.58 24.87
CA ARG A 583 -15.27 7.25 24.63
C ARG A 583 -15.84 7.93 25.86
N GLU A 584 -15.64 7.37 27.04
CA GLU A 584 -16.08 7.98 28.32
C GLU A 584 -15.27 9.22 28.69
N ILE A 585 -14.02 9.32 28.25
CA ILE A 585 -13.20 10.52 28.47
C ILE A 585 -13.58 11.59 27.43
N ASP A 586 -13.58 11.20 26.17
CA ASP A 586 -13.96 12.09 25.06
C ASP A 586 -14.51 11.26 23.89
N ALA A 587 -15.81 11.36 23.64
CA ALA A 587 -16.49 10.66 22.55
C ALA A 587 -16.10 11.17 21.16
N SER A 588 -15.46 12.35 21.06
CA SER A 588 -15.01 12.94 19.80
C SER A 588 -13.67 12.38 19.31
N VAL A 589 -12.88 11.72 20.17
CA VAL A 589 -11.57 11.15 19.79
C VAL A 589 -11.78 9.81 19.08
N PRO A 590 -11.44 9.70 17.79
CA PRO A 590 -11.60 8.45 17.07
C PRO A 590 -10.48 7.47 17.42
N ILE A 591 -10.87 6.25 17.76
CA ILE A 591 -9.99 5.07 17.73
C ILE A 591 -10.48 4.20 16.56
N PRO A 592 -10.08 4.55 15.33
CA PRO A 592 -10.61 3.90 14.12
C PRO A 592 -10.27 2.41 14.09
N GLU A 593 -9.11 2.06 14.64
CA GLU A 593 -8.54 0.73 14.49
C GLU A 593 -7.87 0.28 15.79
N ILE A 594 -8.16 -0.97 16.17
CA ILE A 594 -7.46 -1.71 17.22
C ILE A 594 -7.12 -3.06 16.63
N GLN A 595 -5.85 -3.43 16.68
CA GLN A 595 -5.35 -4.68 16.12
C GLN A 595 -4.21 -5.23 16.97
N SER A 596 -3.94 -6.53 16.85
CA SER A 596 -2.77 -7.11 17.53
C SER A 596 -1.49 -6.62 16.86
N LEU A 597 -0.41 -6.49 17.64
CA LEU A 597 0.89 -6.10 17.10
C LEU A 597 1.44 -7.17 16.14
N GLU A 598 0.98 -8.42 16.26
CA GLU A 598 1.26 -9.49 15.29
C GLU A 598 0.58 -9.23 13.94
N ALA A 599 -0.64 -8.68 13.93
CA ALA A 599 -1.33 -8.30 12.69
C ALA A 599 -0.60 -7.15 11.99
N VAL A 600 -0.19 -6.12 12.74
CA VAL A 600 0.65 -5.02 12.24
C VAL A 600 1.95 -5.56 11.62
N MET A 601 2.59 -6.51 12.30
CA MET A 601 3.80 -7.16 11.79
C MET A 601 3.52 -7.98 10.52
N ALA A 602 2.44 -8.76 10.49
CA ALA A 602 2.06 -9.58 9.35
C ALA A 602 1.76 -8.75 8.10
N GLU A 603 1.10 -7.60 8.26
CA GLU A 603 0.81 -6.66 7.17
C GLU A 603 2.10 -6.14 6.53
N SER A 604 3.12 -5.85 7.33
CA SER A 604 4.44 -5.38 6.84
C SER A 604 5.19 -6.40 5.98
N ILE A 605 4.88 -7.70 6.10
CA ILE A 605 5.55 -8.80 5.38
C ILE A 605 4.72 -9.28 4.18
N SER A 606 3.48 -8.81 4.05
CA SER A 606 2.51 -9.25 3.04
C SER A 606 3.07 -9.23 1.59
N ALA A 607 3.86 -8.20 1.24
CA ALA A 607 4.49 -8.11 -0.08
C ALA A 607 5.46 -9.26 -0.40
N ARG A 608 6.11 -9.87 0.60
CA ARG A 608 6.98 -11.05 0.42
C ARG A 608 6.20 -12.35 0.42
N SER A 609 5.20 -12.52 1.29
CA SER A 609 4.38 -13.74 1.33
C SER A 609 3.57 -13.92 0.04
N VAL A 610 3.09 -12.82 -0.57
CA VAL A 610 2.43 -12.81 -1.89
C VAL A 610 3.35 -13.31 -3.01
N ARG A 611 4.68 -13.14 -2.90
CA ARG A 611 5.64 -13.69 -3.88
C ARG A 611 6.04 -15.14 -3.59
N ALA A 612 6.15 -15.52 -2.31
CA ALA A 612 6.57 -16.85 -1.91
C ALA A 612 5.50 -17.92 -2.19
N LEU A 613 4.21 -17.62 -1.99
CA LEU A 613 3.11 -18.59 -2.19
C LEU A 613 3.00 -19.09 -3.65
N PRO A 614 2.94 -18.21 -4.67
CA PRO A 614 2.89 -18.62 -6.06
C PRO A 614 4.17 -19.35 -6.49
N ALA A 615 5.35 -18.89 -6.02
CA ALA A 615 6.62 -19.56 -6.31
C ALA A 615 6.63 -21.01 -5.79
N ALA A 616 6.15 -21.23 -4.56
CA ALA A 616 5.99 -22.58 -4.00
C ALA A 616 4.98 -23.42 -4.81
N GLY A 617 3.85 -22.83 -5.20
CA GLY A 617 2.87 -23.48 -6.07
C GLY A 617 3.46 -23.92 -7.42
N PHE A 618 4.19 -23.04 -8.11
CA PHE A 618 4.84 -23.35 -9.38
C PHE A 618 5.97 -24.38 -9.23
N GLY A 619 6.75 -24.29 -8.16
CA GLY A 619 7.79 -25.29 -7.85
C GLY A 619 7.22 -26.69 -7.64
N LEU A 620 6.13 -26.81 -6.87
CA LEU A 620 5.43 -28.07 -6.64
C LEU A 620 4.77 -28.62 -7.92
N LEU A 621 4.16 -27.76 -8.74
CA LEU A 621 3.57 -28.15 -10.01
C LEU A 621 4.65 -28.65 -10.99
N ALA A 622 5.77 -27.94 -11.10
CA ALA A 622 6.89 -28.35 -11.93
C ALA A 622 7.45 -29.71 -11.49
N LEU A 623 7.59 -29.92 -10.18
CA LEU A 623 7.97 -31.22 -9.62
C LEU A 623 6.98 -32.32 -10.03
N ALA A 624 5.67 -32.10 -9.88
CA ALA A 624 4.67 -33.08 -10.27
C ALA A 624 4.76 -33.44 -11.76
N VAL A 625 4.92 -32.44 -12.64
CA VAL A 625 5.09 -32.64 -14.09
C VAL A 625 6.36 -33.44 -14.40
N ALA A 626 7.49 -33.13 -13.74
CA ALA A 626 8.73 -33.87 -13.91
C ALA A 626 8.59 -35.34 -13.44
N LEU A 627 7.92 -35.58 -12.31
CA LEU A 627 7.66 -36.93 -11.79
C LEU A 627 6.76 -37.75 -12.74
N VAL A 628 5.76 -37.12 -13.35
CA VAL A 628 4.93 -37.75 -14.40
C VAL A 628 5.78 -38.07 -15.63
N GLY A 629 6.68 -37.17 -16.05
CA GLY A 629 7.62 -37.40 -17.16
C GLY A 629 8.57 -38.57 -16.90
N VAL A 630 9.10 -38.68 -15.67
CA VAL A 630 9.90 -39.83 -15.23
C VAL A 630 9.09 -41.11 -15.29
N LEU A 631 7.87 -41.12 -14.74
CA LEU A 631 6.98 -42.29 -14.78
C LEU A 631 6.70 -42.73 -16.22
N ALA A 632 6.29 -41.80 -17.10
CA ALA A 632 5.95 -42.09 -18.49
C ALA A 632 7.15 -42.66 -19.27
N THR A 633 8.35 -42.12 -19.02
CA THR A 633 9.59 -42.59 -19.64
C THR A 633 9.94 -44.00 -19.17
N MET A 634 9.79 -44.27 -17.87
CA MET A 634 10.04 -45.59 -17.29
C MET A 634 9.01 -46.63 -17.75
N THR A 635 7.72 -46.29 -17.79
CA THR A 635 6.69 -47.23 -18.28
C THR A 635 6.92 -47.58 -19.75
N THR A 636 7.39 -46.62 -20.55
CA THR A 636 7.74 -46.86 -21.95
C THR A 636 8.99 -47.74 -22.07
N LEU A 637 10.02 -47.49 -21.25
CA LEU A 637 11.23 -48.33 -21.20
C LEU A 637 10.91 -49.77 -20.79
N VAL A 638 10.03 -49.95 -19.79
CA VAL A 638 9.54 -51.27 -19.35
C VAL A 638 8.81 -51.97 -20.49
N ALA A 639 7.94 -51.26 -21.22
CA ALA A 639 7.23 -51.81 -22.37
C ALA A 639 8.19 -52.23 -23.50
N GLU A 640 9.18 -51.38 -23.82
CA GLU A 640 10.20 -51.66 -24.85
C GLU A 640 11.14 -52.81 -24.44
N ARG A 641 11.37 -53.05 -23.14
CA ARG A 641 12.22 -54.13 -22.61
C ARG A 641 11.44 -55.36 -22.11
N ARG A 642 10.13 -55.43 -22.32
CA ARG A 642 9.25 -56.46 -21.77
C ARG A 642 9.70 -57.89 -22.13
N ARG A 643 10.21 -58.09 -23.35
CA ARG A 643 10.73 -59.38 -23.86
C ARG A 643 12.03 -59.80 -23.17
N ASP A 644 13.01 -58.89 -23.04
CA ASP A 644 14.28 -59.13 -22.33
C ASP A 644 14.03 -59.45 -20.85
N LEU A 645 13.12 -58.73 -20.21
CA LEU A 645 12.72 -58.99 -18.82
C LEU A 645 12.07 -60.36 -18.64
N ALA A 646 11.20 -60.78 -19.56
CA ALA A 646 10.57 -62.10 -19.54
C ALA A 646 11.60 -63.24 -19.72
N ILE A 647 12.56 -63.07 -20.63
CA ILE A 647 13.66 -64.02 -20.84
C ILE A 647 14.52 -64.14 -19.57
N ARG A 648 14.93 -63.01 -18.97
CA ARG A 648 15.73 -63.01 -17.74
C ARG A 648 14.98 -63.62 -16.55
N ALA A 649 13.67 -63.37 -16.45
CA ALA A 649 12.83 -63.99 -15.43
C ALA A 649 12.75 -65.51 -15.63
N ALA A 650 12.58 -65.99 -16.88
CA ALA A 650 12.59 -67.41 -17.21
C ALA A 650 13.94 -68.10 -16.94
N LEU A 651 15.05 -67.36 -17.06
CA LEU A 651 16.40 -67.81 -16.71
C LEU A 651 16.69 -67.73 -15.19
N GLY A 652 15.72 -67.40 -14.35
CA GLY A 652 15.83 -67.42 -12.89
C GLY A 652 16.35 -66.13 -12.24
N ALA A 653 16.30 -64.99 -12.93
CA ALA A 653 16.66 -63.71 -12.31
C ALA A 653 15.72 -63.35 -11.15
N SER A 654 16.28 -62.98 -9.99
CA SER A 654 15.47 -62.59 -8.83
C SER A 654 14.66 -61.30 -9.12
N PRO A 655 13.46 -61.14 -8.52
CA PRO A 655 12.64 -59.93 -8.71
C PRO A 655 13.37 -58.64 -8.33
N SER A 656 14.22 -58.68 -7.30
CA SER A 656 15.03 -57.54 -6.86
C SER A 656 16.08 -57.13 -7.92
N ARG A 657 16.69 -58.10 -8.61
CA ARG A 657 17.66 -57.84 -9.68
C ARG A 657 17.00 -57.22 -10.91
N LEU A 658 15.78 -57.66 -11.25
CA LEU A 658 14.97 -57.09 -12.33
C LEU A 658 14.56 -55.65 -12.02
N VAL A 659 14.03 -55.40 -10.81
CA VAL A 659 13.65 -54.04 -10.36
C VAL A 659 14.85 -53.09 -10.38
N ARG A 660 16.01 -53.50 -9.84
CA ARG A 660 17.23 -52.69 -9.85
C ARG A 660 17.65 -52.32 -11.29
N THR A 661 17.60 -53.28 -12.22
CA THR A 661 17.97 -53.04 -13.62
C THR A 661 17.05 -52.01 -14.30
N LEU A 662 15.79 -51.93 -13.87
CA LEU A 662 14.80 -50.97 -14.39
C LEU A 662 14.88 -49.60 -13.72
N MET A 663 15.28 -49.53 -12.45
CA MET A 663 15.41 -48.26 -11.72
C MET A 663 16.67 -47.47 -12.12
N LEU A 664 17.78 -48.15 -12.41
CA LEU A 664 19.07 -47.49 -12.69
C LEU A 664 19.01 -46.41 -13.79
N PRO A 665 18.38 -46.65 -14.96
CA PRO A 665 18.27 -45.63 -16.00
C PRO A 665 17.49 -44.39 -15.55
N GLY A 666 16.42 -44.56 -14.78
CA GLY A 666 15.63 -43.44 -14.27
C GLY A 666 16.35 -42.64 -13.19
N LEU A 667 17.04 -43.32 -12.30
CA LEU A 667 17.90 -42.68 -11.31
C LEU A 667 19.08 -41.96 -11.97
N ALA A 668 19.65 -42.48 -13.06
CA ALA A 668 20.72 -41.82 -13.81
C ALA A 668 20.24 -40.53 -14.50
N LEU A 669 19.06 -40.56 -15.15
CA LEU A 669 18.44 -39.35 -15.71
C LEU A 669 18.12 -38.32 -14.61
N THR A 670 17.63 -38.80 -13.47
CA THR A 670 17.36 -37.95 -12.30
C THR A 670 18.63 -37.30 -11.77
N ALA A 671 19.71 -38.08 -11.60
CA ALA A 671 20.99 -37.57 -11.14
C ALA A 671 21.56 -36.50 -12.09
N ALA A 672 21.50 -36.75 -13.41
CA ALA A 672 21.92 -35.77 -14.42
C ALA A 672 21.07 -34.49 -14.37
N GLY A 673 19.75 -34.62 -14.26
CA GLY A 673 18.83 -33.49 -14.12
C GLY A 673 19.04 -32.70 -12.83
N VAL A 674 19.29 -33.37 -11.71
CA VAL A 674 19.59 -32.72 -10.43
C VAL A 674 20.91 -31.97 -10.50
N VAL A 675 21.99 -32.58 -10.98
CA VAL A 675 23.30 -31.91 -11.12
C VAL A 675 23.18 -30.65 -12.00
N MET A 676 22.52 -30.78 -13.15
CA MET A 676 22.27 -29.66 -14.05
C MET A 676 21.38 -28.59 -13.39
N GLY A 677 20.30 -29.02 -12.74
CA GLY A 677 19.34 -28.14 -12.08
C GLY A 677 19.89 -27.39 -10.88
N LEU A 678 20.74 -28.03 -10.06
CA LEU A 678 21.44 -27.36 -8.95
C LEU A 678 22.45 -26.33 -9.50
N SER A 679 23.13 -26.65 -10.61
CA SER A 679 24.07 -25.72 -11.26
C SER A 679 23.35 -24.49 -11.83
N LEU A 680 22.26 -24.70 -12.57
CA LEU A 680 21.41 -23.63 -13.10
C LEU A 680 20.71 -22.85 -11.99
N GLY A 681 20.25 -23.54 -10.94
CA GLY A 681 19.64 -22.94 -9.77
C GLY A 681 20.61 -22.05 -9.00
N GLY A 682 21.87 -22.46 -8.87
CA GLY A 682 22.95 -21.63 -8.31
C GLY A 682 23.22 -20.38 -9.16
N ALA A 683 23.20 -20.50 -10.49
CA ALA A 683 23.33 -19.34 -11.37
C ALA A 683 22.13 -18.39 -11.24
N ALA A 684 20.90 -18.92 -11.18
CA ALA A 684 19.67 -18.14 -11.04
C ALA A 684 19.53 -17.52 -9.64
N ALA A 685 20.00 -18.19 -8.59
CA ALA A 685 19.97 -17.70 -7.21
C ALA A 685 20.74 -16.38 -7.05
N ARG A 686 21.79 -16.17 -7.84
CA ARG A 686 22.51 -14.89 -7.89
C ARG A 686 21.60 -13.73 -8.29
N SER A 687 20.72 -13.94 -9.27
CA SER A 687 19.75 -12.93 -9.70
C SER A 687 18.65 -12.67 -8.66
N LEU A 688 18.42 -13.62 -7.76
CA LEU A 688 17.48 -13.51 -6.64
C LEU A 688 18.12 -12.91 -5.38
N ALA A 689 19.42 -12.61 -5.39
CA ALA A 689 20.14 -12.16 -4.19
C ALA A 689 19.54 -10.90 -3.56
N SER A 690 18.99 -9.98 -4.36
CA SER A 690 18.30 -8.77 -3.88
C SER A 690 16.94 -9.05 -3.22
N LEU A 691 16.36 -10.23 -3.44
CA LEU A 691 15.05 -10.63 -2.91
C LEU A 691 15.16 -11.52 -1.66
N VAL A 692 16.35 -12.05 -1.38
CA VAL A 692 16.64 -12.95 -0.27
C VAL A 692 17.13 -12.14 0.94
N TYR A 693 16.70 -12.50 2.14
CA TYR A 693 17.09 -11.82 3.39
C TYR A 693 17.39 -12.82 4.51
N GLY A 694 18.40 -12.52 5.33
CA GLY A 694 18.80 -13.33 6.49
C GLY A 694 19.43 -14.69 6.15
N ILE A 695 19.49 -15.06 4.87
CA ILE A 695 20.07 -16.33 4.39
C ILE A 695 20.94 -16.07 3.16
N SER A 696 21.88 -16.99 2.91
CA SER A 696 22.67 -16.96 1.68
C SER A 696 21.80 -17.30 0.46
N PRO A 697 22.01 -16.66 -0.71
CA PRO A 697 21.44 -17.14 -1.98
C PRO A 697 21.84 -18.60 -2.30
N TYR A 698 22.93 -19.08 -1.69
CA TYR A 698 23.43 -20.45 -1.79
C TYR A 698 23.14 -21.28 -0.52
N ASP A 699 21.99 -21.02 0.14
CA ASP A 699 21.59 -21.73 1.36
C ASP A 699 21.58 -23.26 1.17
N ALA A 700 22.51 -23.94 1.84
CA ALA A 700 22.79 -25.36 1.65
C ALA A 700 21.57 -26.25 1.94
N ALA A 701 20.75 -25.89 2.92
CA ALA A 701 19.58 -26.66 3.29
C ALA A 701 18.44 -26.52 2.26
N THR A 702 18.31 -25.39 1.56
CA THR A 702 17.39 -25.27 0.41
C THR A 702 17.84 -26.19 -0.73
N PHE A 703 19.11 -26.11 -1.11
CA PHE A 703 19.65 -26.93 -2.21
C PHE A 703 19.57 -28.44 -1.90
N ALA A 704 19.95 -28.83 -0.68
CA ALA A 704 19.86 -30.23 -0.22
C ALA A 704 18.40 -30.69 -0.14
N GLY A 705 17.49 -29.86 0.36
CA GLY A 705 16.06 -30.14 0.42
C GLY A 705 15.44 -30.35 -0.95
N THR A 706 15.77 -29.50 -1.93
CA THR A 706 15.34 -29.66 -3.33
C THR A 706 15.85 -30.95 -3.94
N ALA A 707 17.15 -31.25 -3.79
CA ALA A 707 17.74 -32.49 -4.30
C ALA A 707 17.07 -33.73 -3.68
N ALA A 708 16.88 -33.73 -2.36
CA ALA A 708 16.24 -34.83 -1.63
C ALA A 708 14.78 -35.04 -2.06
N ALA A 709 14.01 -33.97 -2.26
CA ALA A 709 12.62 -34.05 -2.71
C ALA A 709 12.51 -34.65 -4.12
N ILE A 710 13.37 -34.22 -5.05
CA ILE A 710 13.38 -34.74 -6.43
C ILE A 710 13.85 -36.19 -6.47
N VAL A 711 14.97 -36.51 -5.81
CA VAL A 711 15.52 -37.87 -5.80
C VAL A 711 14.57 -38.85 -5.15
N SER A 712 13.96 -38.49 -4.02
CA SER A 712 12.98 -39.36 -3.35
C SER A 712 11.72 -39.55 -4.21
N GLY A 713 11.16 -38.48 -4.79
CA GLY A 713 10.03 -38.57 -5.71
C GLY A 713 10.33 -39.44 -6.93
N ALA A 714 11.47 -39.23 -7.59
CA ALA A 714 11.86 -40.03 -8.75
C ALA A 714 12.12 -41.50 -8.40
N ALA A 715 12.71 -41.77 -7.23
CA ALA A 715 12.87 -43.14 -6.72
C ALA A 715 11.52 -43.83 -6.52
N VAL A 716 10.52 -43.13 -5.96
CA VAL A 716 9.15 -43.63 -5.82
C VAL A 716 8.52 -43.92 -7.18
N MET A 717 8.61 -42.99 -8.14
CA MET A 717 8.00 -43.18 -9.46
C MET A 717 8.67 -44.31 -10.28
N THR A 718 10.00 -44.38 -10.25
CA THR A 718 10.76 -45.46 -10.92
C THR A 718 10.49 -46.82 -10.28
N TYR A 719 10.39 -46.87 -8.95
CA TYR A 719 10.01 -48.09 -8.22
C TYR A 719 8.58 -48.53 -8.55
N ALA A 720 7.62 -47.60 -8.58
CA ALA A 720 6.24 -47.89 -8.96
C ALA A 720 6.12 -48.45 -10.39
N ALA A 721 6.87 -47.89 -11.34
CA ALA A 721 6.94 -48.42 -12.70
C ALA A 721 7.53 -49.84 -12.74
N ALA A 722 8.60 -50.09 -11.98
CA ALA A 722 9.23 -51.40 -11.89
C ALA A 722 8.34 -52.46 -11.21
N LEU A 723 7.54 -52.07 -10.21
CA LEU A 723 6.56 -52.97 -9.59
C LEU A 723 5.46 -53.39 -10.56
N ARG A 724 4.95 -52.47 -11.38
CA ARG A 724 3.98 -52.81 -12.45
C ARG A 724 4.54 -53.78 -13.48
N ALA A 725 5.87 -53.81 -13.67
CA ALA A 725 6.51 -54.78 -14.55
C ALA A 725 6.49 -56.21 -13.98
N ARG A 726 6.40 -56.38 -12.65
CA ARG A 726 6.41 -57.70 -11.98
C ARG A 726 5.09 -58.46 -12.13
N SER A 727 3.98 -57.78 -12.37
CA SER A 727 2.63 -58.39 -12.41
C SER A 727 2.31 -59.04 -13.75
N VAL A 728 3.29 -59.23 -14.63
CA VAL A 728 3.07 -59.78 -15.98
C VAL A 728 3.65 -61.18 -16.08
N ASP A 729 2.81 -62.14 -16.47
CA ASP A 729 3.19 -63.55 -16.66
C ASP A 729 4.21 -63.69 -17.81
N PRO A 730 5.44 -64.19 -17.54
CA PRO A 730 6.47 -64.43 -18.55
C PRO A 730 6.00 -65.37 -19.66
N LEU A 731 5.18 -66.38 -19.33
CA LEU A 731 4.66 -67.35 -20.29
C LEU A 731 3.64 -66.72 -21.25
N ALA A 732 2.81 -65.79 -20.76
CA ALA A 732 1.87 -65.06 -21.59
C ALA A 732 2.57 -64.11 -22.58
N ILE A 733 3.69 -63.48 -22.18
CA ILE A 733 4.48 -62.60 -23.06
C ILE A 733 5.23 -63.41 -24.14
N LEU A 734 5.79 -64.57 -23.79
CA LEU A 734 6.58 -65.39 -24.71
C LEU A 734 5.71 -66.13 -25.76
N LYS A 735 4.41 -66.30 -25.50
CA LYS A 735 3.43 -66.94 -26.40
C LYS A 735 2.67 -65.97 -27.33
N GLN A 736 2.90 -64.66 -27.22
CA GLN A 736 2.16 -63.65 -27.98
C GLN A 736 2.65 -63.44 -29.43
N ASP A 737 3.52 -64.33 -29.94
CA ASP A 737 3.88 -64.45 -31.37
C ASP A 737 3.70 -65.91 -31.82
#